data_AF-A0A2S8P3Z8-F1
#
_entry.id   AF-A0A2S8P3Z8-F1
#
_cell.length_a   1.000
_cell.length_b   1.000
_cell.length_c   1.000
_cell.angle_alpha   90.00
_cell.angle_beta   90.00
_cell.angle_gamma   90.00
#
_symmetry.space_group_name_H-M   'P 1'
#
loop_
_entity.id
_entity.type
_entity.pdbx_description
1 polymer ?
#
loop_
_entity_poly.entity_id
_entity_poly.type
_entity_poly.pdbx_seq_one_letter_code
_entity_poly.pdbx_strand_id
1 'polypeptide(L)'
;MNEPKTPNLGLNKIDRSSPSTTNFDLEKYLDQNWEKVDEGIGHIEEKAEETATKVSSIQERLDTEKRRSVTLEPGLQVINAERASAFKLEGLKGRTLVNLLGRDGNFVDATKWNIGFGTRTTTNNIITVTGDGSGVNPQLTNYKHISSLTPKVGDKLFLRVLATHIVGTAKQLQLYLYSTTLNRFTAKNIENPVNGTNYELYGMITVTQAIVDGWDTTFGFKLTAEYATYEASNGSQVHFSKAAMYKVADEDKSLTSDQLNVKYPYVDSVQPVRNPYALRYGANLLPPFYKAVTAGNGQSINSSYSATLNASGNNMGWTYNIPCAANTDYTFALSHNGMIALQDMDINGTIIQNSGYQDTVELHIKTSPNAAYLSVIIGNGSKGIGAYAFSNPILNIGTTAKPFKPREDAMLALQTDLHADPLTGANAEEVFGKDGQYFKMAKWRMLDVTNENLPISGRNRYTGYVVASGYVNNRSETTNERCFMTKYDGKQLTLDKTDDAKNAPDQFNVGNKDRYPGAIWISISNNDGGWGDAYTPTVNEIKAYFMGWTMRNMSASNYNDPTNASQKTWTPIGYSPPANWNSTWAHLRTSVPVNESSPSIKDGTISSYQLVYQLAIPTVEPITSEGQLTLIEGDNQVEVGTGIVLREGTKPALSTQWGTYEINSNASSVVASNPLKYKAKKVMTIYKNGCSEKWERSTDANSYGLERAYRAVSLFDPSADYKVTYLMLDTFPIAAFVGSVPDNEKALLTNLVHDVQQGATSLSVVERSLSEALKALQNKRNVWGSIE
;
A
#
# COMPACT_ATOMS: atom_id res chain seq x y z
N MET A 1 -65.01 -56.95 -10.92
CA MET A 1 -64.95 -55.59 -11.50
C MET A 1 -64.50 -54.69 -10.38
N ASN A 2 -63.39 -53.95 -10.54
CA ASN A 2 -63.00 -52.96 -9.53
C ASN A 2 -63.88 -51.74 -9.74
N GLU A 3 -64.68 -51.38 -8.73
CA GLU A 3 -65.46 -50.14 -8.75
C GLU A 3 -64.50 -48.95 -8.96
N PRO A 4 -64.84 -47.98 -9.83
CA PRO A 4 -64.00 -46.82 -10.07
C PRO A 4 -63.83 -46.02 -8.77
N LYS A 5 -62.63 -45.53 -8.48
CA LYS A 5 -62.34 -44.75 -7.25
C LYS A 5 -61.86 -43.35 -7.59
N THR A 6 -62.04 -42.41 -6.68
CA THR A 6 -61.38 -41.10 -6.76
C THR A 6 -59.87 -41.25 -6.50
N PRO A 7 -59.01 -40.44 -7.14
CA PRO A 7 -57.56 -40.64 -7.13
C PRO A 7 -56.86 -40.32 -5.81
N ASN A 8 -57.32 -39.33 -5.02
CA ASN A 8 -56.60 -38.86 -3.83
C ASN A 8 -57.07 -39.55 -2.52
N LEU A 9 -58.38 -39.68 -2.33
CA LEU A 9 -59.04 -40.26 -1.16
C LEU A 9 -59.46 -41.72 -1.36
N GLY A 10 -59.44 -42.22 -2.60
CA GLY A 10 -59.86 -43.59 -2.90
C GLY A 10 -61.35 -43.86 -2.62
N LEU A 11 -62.22 -42.84 -2.71
CA LEU A 11 -63.66 -42.97 -2.49
C LEU A 11 -64.26 -43.81 -3.62
N ASN A 12 -65.07 -44.82 -3.27
CA ASN A 12 -65.75 -45.66 -4.26
C ASN A 12 -66.79 -44.84 -5.01
N LYS A 13 -66.69 -44.78 -6.34
CA LYS A 13 -67.75 -44.29 -7.24
C LYS A 13 -68.73 -45.42 -7.51
N ILE A 14 -69.98 -45.07 -7.79
CA ILE A 14 -71.05 -46.08 -7.93
C ILE A 14 -70.81 -47.00 -9.13
N ASP A 15 -70.85 -48.31 -8.91
CA ASP A 15 -70.83 -49.33 -9.98
C ASP A 15 -72.14 -49.30 -10.79
N ARG A 16 -72.04 -49.10 -12.11
CA ARG A 16 -73.17 -48.90 -13.01
C ARG A 16 -73.72 -50.19 -13.62
N SER A 17 -73.54 -51.32 -12.93
CA SER A 17 -74.00 -52.63 -13.39
C SER A 17 -75.52 -52.88 -13.23
N SER A 18 -76.31 -51.87 -12.84
CA SER A 18 -77.78 -51.97 -12.57
C SER A 18 -78.60 -50.87 -13.28
N PRO A 19 -79.89 -51.10 -13.64
CA PRO A 19 -80.69 -50.21 -14.50
C PRO A 19 -80.95 -48.84 -13.85
N SER A 20 -80.90 -47.78 -14.66
CA SER A 20 -81.08 -46.38 -14.24
C SER A 20 -82.42 -46.14 -13.53
N THR A 21 -82.37 -45.77 -12.25
CA THR A 21 -83.55 -45.28 -11.52
C THR A 21 -83.86 -43.85 -11.97
N THR A 22 -85.04 -43.64 -12.56
CA THR A 22 -85.47 -42.41 -13.25
C THR A 22 -85.69 -41.18 -12.36
N ASN A 23 -85.50 -41.27 -11.03
CA ASN A 23 -85.87 -40.22 -10.08
C ASN A 23 -84.69 -39.61 -9.28
N PHE A 24 -83.46 -40.14 -9.38
CA PHE A 24 -82.31 -39.61 -8.64
C PHE A 24 -81.00 -39.75 -9.45
N ASP A 25 -80.38 -38.63 -9.80
CA ASP A 25 -79.14 -38.57 -10.60
C ASP A 25 -77.90 -38.78 -9.71
N LEU A 26 -77.51 -40.04 -9.55
CA LEU A 26 -76.39 -40.46 -8.71
C LEU A 26 -75.03 -39.89 -9.17
N GLU A 27 -74.87 -39.62 -10.48
CA GLU A 27 -73.65 -38.99 -11.01
C GLU A 27 -73.54 -37.55 -10.49
N LYS A 28 -74.63 -36.79 -10.60
CA LYS A 28 -74.68 -35.39 -10.17
C LYS A 28 -74.61 -35.23 -8.66
N TYR A 29 -75.28 -36.09 -7.90
CA TYR A 29 -75.45 -35.90 -6.45
C TYR A 29 -74.43 -36.65 -5.58
N LEU A 30 -73.75 -37.69 -6.10
CA LEU A 30 -72.71 -38.44 -5.37
C LEU A 30 -71.36 -38.37 -6.07
N ASP A 31 -71.21 -38.90 -7.29
CA ASP A 31 -69.90 -39.02 -7.94
C ASP A 31 -69.22 -37.65 -8.14
N GLN A 32 -69.93 -36.64 -8.66
CA GLN A 32 -69.40 -35.29 -8.85
C GLN A 32 -69.06 -34.60 -7.51
N ASN A 33 -69.79 -34.92 -6.42
CA ASN A 33 -69.48 -34.37 -5.10
C ASN A 33 -68.24 -35.05 -4.50
N TRP A 34 -68.09 -36.36 -4.69
CA TRP A 34 -66.88 -37.09 -4.31
C TRP A 34 -65.66 -36.61 -5.09
N GLU A 35 -65.78 -36.37 -6.40
CA GLU A 35 -64.72 -35.78 -7.22
C GLU A 35 -64.33 -34.37 -6.73
N LYS A 36 -65.30 -33.50 -6.43
CA LYS A 36 -65.01 -32.16 -5.90
C LYS A 36 -64.32 -32.18 -4.53
N VAL A 37 -64.73 -33.08 -3.64
CA VAL A 37 -64.08 -33.25 -2.33
C VAL A 37 -62.66 -33.81 -2.50
N ASP A 38 -62.49 -34.79 -3.38
CA ASP A 38 -61.20 -35.42 -3.68
C ASP A 38 -60.20 -34.45 -4.34
N GLU A 39 -60.67 -33.66 -5.30
CA GLU A 39 -59.90 -32.58 -5.93
C GLU A 39 -59.51 -31.51 -4.89
N GLY A 40 -60.47 -31.14 -4.01
CA GLY A 40 -60.22 -30.22 -2.90
C GLY A 40 -59.15 -30.73 -1.93
N ILE A 41 -59.13 -32.03 -1.60
CA ILE A 41 -58.09 -32.65 -0.76
C ILE A 41 -56.75 -32.72 -1.48
N GLY A 42 -56.71 -33.06 -2.78
CA GLY A 42 -55.47 -33.07 -3.55
C GLY A 42 -54.78 -31.69 -3.56
N HIS A 43 -55.56 -30.62 -3.72
CA HIS A 43 -55.04 -29.26 -3.59
C HIS A 43 -54.54 -28.90 -2.17
N ILE A 44 -55.11 -29.51 -1.12
CA ILE A 44 -54.65 -29.31 0.26
C ILE A 44 -53.32 -30.03 0.48
N GLU A 45 -53.18 -31.26 -0.03
CA GLU A 45 -51.96 -32.04 0.06
C GLU A 45 -50.79 -31.36 -0.66
N GLU A 46 -51.00 -30.90 -1.90
CA GLU A 46 -50.01 -30.14 -2.68
C GLU A 46 -49.56 -28.87 -1.92
N LYS A 47 -50.51 -28.10 -1.37
CA LYS A 47 -50.19 -26.92 -0.56
C LYS A 47 -49.47 -27.26 0.73
N ALA A 48 -49.79 -28.39 1.37
CA ALA A 48 -49.13 -28.84 2.59
C ALA A 48 -47.68 -29.23 2.31
N GLU A 49 -47.40 -29.92 1.21
CA GLU A 49 -46.04 -30.26 0.76
C GLU A 49 -45.23 -29.00 0.40
N GLU A 50 -45.83 -28.05 -0.32
CA GLU A 50 -45.21 -26.76 -0.64
C GLU A 50 -44.87 -25.98 0.65
N THR A 51 -45.80 -25.98 1.61
CA THR A 51 -45.61 -25.33 2.92
C THR A 51 -44.51 -26.02 3.73
N ALA A 52 -44.50 -27.35 3.80
CA ALA A 52 -43.48 -28.11 4.51
C ALA A 52 -42.07 -27.83 3.93
N THR A 53 -41.96 -27.77 2.60
CA THR A 53 -40.72 -27.43 1.91
C THR A 53 -40.25 -26.01 2.26
N LYS A 54 -41.16 -25.03 2.23
CA LYS A 54 -40.87 -23.64 2.63
C LYS A 54 -40.43 -23.54 4.10
N VAL A 55 -41.12 -24.24 5.01
CA VAL A 55 -40.78 -24.26 6.44
C VAL A 55 -39.42 -24.89 6.66
N SER A 56 -39.11 -26.01 6.02
CA SER A 56 -37.80 -26.66 6.11
C SER A 56 -36.67 -25.74 5.62
N SER A 57 -36.89 -25.02 4.52
CA SER A 57 -35.93 -24.03 4.00
C SER A 57 -35.68 -22.88 4.98
N ILE A 58 -36.73 -22.38 5.64
CA ILE A 58 -36.62 -21.34 6.68
C ILE A 58 -35.86 -21.88 7.89
N GLN A 59 -36.19 -23.09 8.35
CA GLN A 59 -35.53 -23.71 9.50
C GLN A 59 -34.02 -23.84 9.27
N GLU A 60 -33.61 -24.32 8.10
CA GLU A 60 -32.19 -24.44 7.74
C GLU A 60 -31.44 -23.09 7.77
N ARG A 61 -32.11 -22.02 7.33
CA ARG A 61 -31.57 -20.64 7.32
C ARG A 61 -31.41 -20.02 8.71
N LEU A 62 -32.20 -20.49 9.69
CA LEU A 62 -32.26 -19.94 11.05
C LEU A 62 -31.53 -20.79 12.09
N ASP A 63 -31.37 -22.09 11.89
CA ASP A 63 -30.75 -22.98 12.88
C ASP A 63 -29.24 -23.11 12.71
N THR A 64 -28.75 -23.15 11.47
CA THR A 64 -27.34 -23.43 11.18
C THR A 64 -26.67 -22.17 10.66
N GLU A 65 -25.49 -21.81 11.16
CA GLU A 65 -24.71 -20.73 10.53
C GLU A 65 -24.11 -21.20 9.21
N LYS A 66 -24.36 -20.44 8.13
CA LYS A 66 -23.68 -20.62 6.84
C LYS A 66 -22.90 -19.37 6.48
N ARG A 67 -21.67 -19.57 6.02
CA ARG A 67 -20.75 -18.50 5.61
C ARG A 67 -20.01 -18.91 4.35
N ARG A 68 -19.78 -17.93 3.49
CA ARG A 68 -18.95 -18.07 2.30
C ARG A 68 -17.59 -17.43 2.55
N SER A 69 -16.53 -18.18 2.24
CA SER A 69 -15.18 -17.65 2.24
C SER A 69 -15.02 -16.62 1.12
N VAL A 70 -14.37 -15.50 1.46
CA VAL A 70 -14.05 -14.40 0.55
C VAL A 70 -12.58 -14.05 0.74
N THR A 71 -11.85 -14.02 -0.38
CA THR A 71 -10.48 -13.49 -0.41
C THR A 71 -10.52 -12.15 -1.11
N LEU A 72 -10.09 -11.10 -0.41
CA LEU A 72 -9.93 -9.78 -1.00
C LEU A 72 -8.48 -9.67 -1.48
N GLU A 73 -8.30 -9.71 -2.80
CA GLU A 73 -6.99 -9.66 -3.43
C GLU A 73 -6.37 -8.25 -3.38
N PRO A 74 -5.03 -8.13 -3.46
CA PRO A 74 -4.35 -6.84 -3.56
C PRO A 74 -4.90 -5.94 -4.68
N GLY A 75 -5.07 -4.66 -4.38
CA GLY A 75 -5.54 -3.66 -5.35
C GLY A 75 -7.06 -3.50 -5.40
N LEU A 76 -7.54 -2.87 -6.48
CA LEU A 76 -8.96 -2.58 -6.69
C LEU A 76 -9.66 -3.75 -7.37
N GLN A 77 -10.79 -4.18 -6.83
CA GLN A 77 -11.56 -5.32 -7.34
C GLN A 77 -13.07 -5.12 -7.11
N VAL A 78 -13.87 -5.96 -7.76
CA VAL A 78 -15.32 -6.03 -7.55
C VAL A 78 -15.67 -7.36 -6.88
N ILE A 79 -16.39 -7.29 -5.75
CA ILE A 79 -16.87 -8.46 -5.01
C ILE A 79 -18.39 -8.40 -4.92
N ASN A 80 -19.06 -9.50 -5.27
CA ASN A 80 -20.50 -9.61 -5.11
C ASN A 80 -20.85 -10.13 -3.71
N ALA A 81 -21.82 -9.52 -3.04
CA ALA A 81 -22.40 -10.02 -1.80
C ALA A 81 -23.91 -10.21 -1.95
N GLU A 82 -24.43 -11.37 -1.54
CA GLU A 82 -25.87 -11.67 -1.64
C GLU A 82 -26.73 -10.81 -0.70
N ARG A 83 -26.10 -10.22 0.32
CA ARG A 83 -26.76 -9.45 1.36
C ARG A 83 -25.78 -8.49 2.02
N ALA A 84 -26.29 -7.37 2.52
CA ALA A 84 -25.50 -6.45 3.32
C ALA A 84 -24.96 -7.16 4.57
N SER A 85 -23.64 -7.14 4.77
CA SER A 85 -23.02 -7.94 5.83
C SER A 85 -21.62 -7.45 6.22
N ALA A 86 -21.24 -7.69 7.47
CA ALA A 86 -19.87 -7.46 7.92
C ALA A 86 -18.94 -8.58 7.42
N PHE A 87 -17.80 -8.17 6.85
CA PHE A 87 -16.72 -9.08 6.52
C PHE A 87 -15.98 -9.46 7.81
N LYS A 88 -15.89 -10.76 8.06
CA LYS A 88 -15.14 -11.31 9.19
C LYS A 88 -13.74 -11.65 8.70
N LEU A 89 -12.73 -10.94 9.20
CA LEU A 89 -11.33 -11.29 8.94
C LEU A 89 -10.97 -12.60 9.64
N GLU A 90 -10.49 -13.58 8.88
CA GLU A 90 -10.09 -14.90 9.40
C GLU A 90 -8.59 -15.16 9.22
N GLY A 91 -7.96 -14.49 8.25
CA GLY A 91 -6.53 -14.59 8.03
C GLY A 91 -5.96 -13.41 7.25
N LEU A 92 -4.81 -12.92 7.71
CA LEU A 92 -3.96 -12.00 6.97
C LEU A 92 -2.52 -12.38 7.29
N LYS A 93 -1.76 -12.75 6.25
CA LYS A 93 -0.38 -13.21 6.40
C LYS A 93 0.60 -12.13 6.00
N GLY A 94 1.71 -12.07 6.75
CA GLY A 94 2.82 -11.20 6.47
C GLY A 94 3.61 -11.61 5.25
N ARG A 95 4.44 -10.68 4.80
CA ARG A 95 5.39 -10.89 3.71
C ARG A 95 6.54 -9.93 3.85
N THR A 96 7.72 -10.35 3.43
CA THR A 96 8.88 -9.46 3.34
C THR A 96 9.46 -9.47 1.94
N LEU A 97 9.62 -8.29 1.36
CA LEU A 97 10.34 -8.10 0.11
C LEU A 97 11.71 -7.51 0.40
N VAL A 98 12.74 -8.06 -0.25
CA VAL A 98 14.11 -7.58 -0.20
C VAL A 98 14.52 -7.12 -1.60
N ASN A 99 14.48 -5.81 -1.83
CA ASN A 99 14.96 -5.23 -3.07
C ASN A 99 16.49 -5.24 -3.08
N LEU A 100 17.08 -5.98 -4.01
CA LEU A 100 18.53 -6.12 -4.17
C LEU A 100 19.21 -4.86 -4.74
N LEU A 101 18.44 -3.90 -5.27
CA LEU A 101 18.90 -2.53 -5.56
C LEU A 101 18.90 -1.64 -4.29
N GLY A 102 18.42 -2.14 -3.15
CA GLY A 102 18.23 -1.34 -1.96
C GLY A 102 17.26 -0.19 -2.23
N ARG A 103 17.75 1.04 -2.11
CA ARG A 103 16.99 2.28 -2.38
C ARG A 103 17.42 2.97 -3.68
N ASP A 104 18.45 2.47 -4.36
CA ASP A 104 19.02 3.16 -5.53
C ASP A 104 18.04 3.24 -6.69
N GLY A 105 17.08 2.32 -6.75
CA GLY A 105 16.01 2.31 -7.74
C GLY A 105 14.92 3.36 -7.53
N ASN A 106 14.96 4.10 -6.42
CA ASN A 106 14.15 5.31 -6.20
C ASN A 106 14.83 6.54 -6.81
N PHE A 107 16.04 6.42 -7.34
CA PHE A 107 16.78 7.48 -8.04
C PHE A 107 16.86 8.83 -7.29
N VAL A 108 16.94 8.78 -5.96
CA VAL A 108 17.20 9.98 -5.14
C VAL A 108 18.60 10.53 -5.42
N ASP A 109 19.58 9.65 -5.65
CA ASP A 109 20.98 9.99 -5.91
C ASP A 109 21.45 9.37 -7.23
N ALA A 110 21.61 10.21 -8.25
CA ALA A 110 22.07 9.78 -9.57
C ALA A 110 23.49 9.17 -9.51
N THR A 111 24.33 9.55 -8.54
CA THR A 111 25.74 9.11 -8.48
C THR A 111 25.89 7.61 -8.27
N LYS A 112 24.85 6.94 -7.74
CA LYS A 112 24.80 5.48 -7.57
C LYS A 112 24.69 4.69 -8.87
N TRP A 113 24.35 5.38 -9.97
CA TRP A 113 24.21 4.78 -11.29
C TRP A 113 25.34 5.26 -12.19
N ASN A 114 26.06 4.34 -12.83
CA ASN A 114 27.03 4.71 -13.86
C ASN A 114 26.32 5.01 -15.17
N ILE A 115 26.79 6.02 -15.91
CA ILE A 115 26.25 6.41 -17.21
C ILE A 115 27.22 6.00 -18.32
N GLY A 116 26.69 5.49 -19.42
CA GLY A 116 27.42 5.34 -20.68
C GLY A 116 26.66 6.02 -21.82
N PHE A 117 27.40 6.60 -22.76
CA PHE A 117 26.90 7.26 -23.98
C PHE A 117 25.87 8.39 -23.71
N GLY A 118 26.04 9.12 -22.61
CA GLY A 118 25.10 10.17 -22.23
C GLY A 118 25.40 10.82 -20.89
N THR A 119 24.43 11.61 -20.45
CA THR A 119 24.39 12.27 -19.13
C THR A 119 23.17 11.82 -18.35
N ARG A 120 23.18 12.05 -17.02
CA ARG A 120 22.07 11.72 -16.13
C ARG A 120 21.77 12.85 -15.16
N THR A 121 20.50 13.10 -14.92
CA THR A 121 20.00 14.02 -13.89
C THR A 121 18.86 13.36 -13.13
N THR A 122 18.61 13.77 -11.90
CA THR A 122 17.53 13.22 -11.06
C THR A 122 16.69 14.33 -10.48
N THR A 123 15.38 14.21 -10.64
CA THR A 123 14.39 15.12 -10.04
C THR A 123 13.19 14.30 -9.60
N ASN A 124 12.71 14.50 -8.36
CA ASN A 124 11.52 13.82 -7.82
C ASN A 124 11.52 12.30 -8.04
N ASN A 125 12.64 11.64 -7.72
CA ASN A 125 12.81 10.18 -7.82
C ASN A 125 12.70 9.61 -9.24
N ILE A 126 12.87 10.46 -10.25
CA ILE A 126 12.96 10.10 -11.66
C ILE A 126 14.38 10.42 -12.13
N ILE A 127 15.05 9.45 -12.74
CA ILE A 127 16.31 9.69 -13.44
C ILE A 127 16.05 9.92 -14.91
N THR A 128 16.54 11.05 -15.42
CA THR A 128 16.54 11.38 -16.85
C THR A 128 17.88 11.02 -17.44
N VAL A 129 17.88 10.20 -18.48
CA VAL A 129 19.06 9.87 -19.27
C VAL A 129 18.99 10.64 -20.57
N THR A 130 20.01 11.46 -20.85
CA THR A 130 20.13 12.20 -22.11
C THR A 130 21.29 11.64 -22.91
N GLY A 131 21.05 11.17 -24.14
CA GLY A 131 22.12 10.67 -25.00
C GLY A 131 23.05 11.78 -25.50
N ASP A 132 24.35 11.49 -25.61
CA ASP A 132 25.37 12.46 -26.05
C ASP A 132 25.85 12.25 -27.49
N GLY A 133 25.30 11.24 -28.18
CA GLY A 133 25.66 10.88 -29.55
C GLY A 133 26.98 10.11 -29.70
N SER A 134 27.61 9.67 -28.61
CA SER A 134 28.81 8.81 -28.67
C SER A 134 28.51 7.32 -28.81
N GLY A 135 27.24 6.93 -28.73
CA GLY A 135 26.73 5.57 -28.96
C GLY A 135 25.23 5.57 -29.22
N VAL A 136 24.69 4.43 -29.66
CA VAL A 136 23.25 4.28 -29.96
C VAL A 136 22.40 3.93 -28.73
N ASN A 137 23.01 3.57 -27.60
CA ASN A 137 22.30 3.02 -26.45
C ASN A 137 22.73 3.69 -25.14
N PRO A 138 22.41 4.98 -24.94
CA PRO A 138 22.59 5.64 -23.65
C PRO A 138 22.01 4.77 -22.53
N GLN A 139 22.82 4.52 -21.50
CA GLN A 139 22.55 3.45 -20.55
C GLN A 139 22.97 3.79 -19.13
N LEU A 140 22.13 3.38 -18.18
CA LEU A 140 22.45 3.39 -16.75
C LEU A 140 22.84 2.00 -16.28
N THR A 141 23.78 1.95 -15.35
CA THR A 141 24.27 0.70 -14.75
C THR A 141 24.38 0.81 -13.24
N ASN A 142 23.84 -0.17 -12.51
CA ASN A 142 24.10 -0.33 -11.09
C ASN A 142 24.76 -1.70 -10.82
N TYR A 143 25.85 -1.70 -10.05
CA TYR A 143 26.64 -2.90 -9.72
C TYR A 143 26.41 -3.41 -8.28
N LYS A 144 25.44 -2.85 -7.53
CA LYS A 144 25.23 -3.16 -6.10
C LYS A 144 24.74 -4.59 -5.79
N HIS A 145 24.65 -5.50 -6.76
CA HIS A 145 23.95 -6.78 -6.63
C HIS A 145 24.78 -7.95 -6.13
N ILE A 146 26.11 -7.83 -6.19
CA ILE A 146 26.97 -9.01 -6.18
C ILE A 146 27.36 -9.49 -4.79
N SER A 147 27.48 -8.59 -3.80
CA SER A 147 28.04 -8.99 -2.50
C SER A 147 27.04 -9.69 -1.57
N SER A 148 25.75 -9.42 -1.70
CA SER A 148 24.72 -9.93 -0.78
C SER A 148 24.08 -11.24 -1.23
N LEU A 149 24.16 -11.55 -2.52
CA LEU A 149 23.54 -12.72 -3.12
C LEU A 149 24.63 -13.71 -3.55
N THR A 150 24.57 -14.91 -3.00
CA THR A 150 25.25 -16.08 -3.58
C THR A 150 24.28 -16.74 -4.54
N PRO A 151 24.42 -16.53 -5.87
CA PRO A 151 23.49 -17.11 -6.84
C PRO A 151 23.64 -18.63 -6.86
N LYS A 152 22.52 -19.34 -7.02
CA LYS A 152 22.52 -20.78 -7.24
C LYS A 152 21.84 -21.10 -8.57
N VAL A 153 22.31 -22.12 -9.26
CA VAL A 153 21.65 -22.61 -10.48
C VAL A 153 20.18 -22.93 -10.18
N GLY A 154 19.29 -22.44 -11.05
CA GLY A 154 17.85 -22.58 -10.88
C GLY A 154 17.18 -21.48 -10.03
N ASP A 155 17.95 -20.58 -9.40
CA ASP A 155 17.38 -19.36 -8.84
C ASP A 155 16.72 -18.53 -9.95
N LYS A 156 15.68 -17.78 -9.58
CA LYS A 156 14.99 -16.85 -10.47
C LYS A 156 15.18 -15.44 -9.94
N LEU A 157 15.63 -14.54 -10.80
CA LEU A 157 15.74 -13.12 -10.53
C LEU A 157 14.62 -12.39 -11.27
N PHE A 158 13.79 -11.64 -10.55
CA PHE A 158 12.75 -10.80 -11.13
C PHE A 158 13.23 -9.35 -11.15
N LEU A 159 13.25 -8.74 -12.32
CA LEU A 159 13.68 -7.36 -12.54
C LEU A 159 12.47 -6.53 -12.95
N ARG A 160 12.41 -5.28 -12.51
CA ARG A 160 11.40 -4.31 -12.93
C ARG A 160 11.92 -2.89 -12.98
N VAL A 161 11.31 -2.05 -13.81
CA VAL A 161 11.46 -0.59 -13.85
C VAL A 161 10.27 0.04 -14.55
N LEU A 162 9.92 1.28 -14.21
CA LEU A 162 9.03 2.12 -15.00
C LEU A 162 9.87 3.01 -15.91
N ALA A 163 9.61 3.00 -17.22
CA ALA A 163 10.32 3.80 -18.20
C ALA A 163 9.37 4.67 -19.02
N THR A 164 9.77 5.90 -19.33
CA THR A 164 9.01 6.82 -20.19
C THR A 164 9.96 7.41 -21.21
N HIS A 165 9.75 7.10 -22.48
CA HIS A 165 10.53 7.73 -23.53
C HIS A 165 10.02 9.16 -23.75
N ILE A 166 10.90 10.16 -23.84
CA ILE A 166 10.50 11.58 -23.82
C ILE A 166 10.89 12.28 -25.14
N VAL A 167 12.14 12.17 -25.55
CA VAL A 167 12.69 12.88 -26.72
C VAL A 167 13.40 11.91 -27.65
N GLY A 168 13.18 12.07 -28.95
CA GLY A 168 13.79 11.26 -30.00
C GLY A 168 12.85 10.18 -30.54
N THR A 169 13.41 9.16 -31.20
CA THR A 169 12.70 7.96 -31.67
C THR A 169 13.53 6.74 -31.31
N ALA A 170 13.26 6.18 -30.12
CA ALA A 170 13.92 4.96 -29.69
C ALA A 170 13.41 3.75 -30.49
N LYS A 171 14.33 2.87 -30.86
CA LYS A 171 14.03 1.54 -31.38
C LYS A 171 13.53 0.63 -30.28
N GLN A 172 14.18 0.66 -29.11
CA GLN A 172 13.85 -0.22 -28.00
C GLN A 172 14.13 0.44 -26.64
N LEU A 173 13.27 0.15 -25.65
CA LEU A 173 13.63 0.24 -24.24
C LEU A 173 14.04 -1.15 -23.78
N GLN A 174 15.14 -1.28 -23.03
CA GLN A 174 15.67 -2.58 -22.61
C GLN A 174 15.99 -2.61 -21.11
N LEU A 175 15.67 -3.74 -20.49
CA LEU A 175 15.98 -4.09 -19.10
C LEU A 175 16.72 -5.43 -19.07
N TYR A 176 17.94 -5.44 -18.55
CA TYR A 176 18.79 -6.64 -18.58
C TYR A 176 19.88 -6.63 -17.49
N LEU A 177 20.51 -7.80 -17.31
CA LEU A 177 21.78 -7.93 -16.59
C LEU A 177 22.93 -8.07 -17.58
N TYR A 178 24.10 -7.49 -17.27
CA TYR A 178 25.26 -7.55 -18.14
C TYR A 178 26.59 -7.40 -17.40
N SER A 179 27.58 -8.17 -17.84
CA SER A 179 29.01 -7.90 -17.66
C SER A 179 29.76 -8.22 -18.95
N THR A 180 31.00 -7.74 -19.06
CA THR A 180 31.89 -8.13 -20.17
C THR A 180 32.21 -9.62 -20.14
N THR A 181 32.18 -10.24 -18.95
CA THR A 181 32.44 -11.67 -18.75
C THR A 181 31.27 -12.54 -19.21
N LEU A 182 30.05 -12.16 -18.83
CA LEU A 182 28.86 -13.00 -19.00
C LEU A 182 27.99 -12.63 -20.21
N ASN A 183 28.29 -11.53 -20.89
CA ASN A 183 27.41 -10.90 -21.87
C ASN A 183 26.03 -10.58 -21.28
N ARG A 184 25.03 -10.36 -22.13
CA ARG A 184 23.71 -9.81 -21.78
C ARG A 184 22.68 -10.91 -21.49
N PHE A 185 21.92 -10.75 -20.41
CA PHE A 185 20.71 -11.52 -20.09
C PHE A 185 19.50 -10.59 -20.04
N THR A 186 18.67 -10.63 -21.07
CA THR A 186 17.51 -9.74 -21.20
C THR A 186 16.34 -10.21 -20.37
N ALA A 187 15.80 -9.31 -19.52
CA ALA A 187 14.54 -9.52 -18.82
C ALA A 187 13.36 -9.06 -19.67
N LYS A 188 13.44 -7.85 -20.27
CA LYS A 188 12.38 -7.29 -21.11
C LYS A 188 12.92 -6.29 -22.12
N ASN A 189 12.36 -6.33 -23.33
CA ASN A 189 12.46 -5.27 -24.32
C ASN A 189 11.05 -4.76 -24.66
N ILE A 190 10.94 -3.46 -24.93
CA ILE A 190 9.77 -2.83 -25.55
C ILE A 190 10.25 -2.21 -26.85
N GLU A 191 9.67 -2.63 -27.97
CA GLU A 191 10.01 -2.10 -29.30
C GLU A 191 9.18 -0.87 -29.63
N ASN A 192 9.80 0.08 -30.33
CA ASN A 192 9.19 1.31 -30.84
C ASN A 192 8.33 2.04 -29.79
N PRO A 193 8.89 2.38 -28.61
CA PRO A 193 8.16 3.12 -27.57
C PRO A 193 7.67 4.47 -28.09
N VAL A 194 6.45 4.83 -27.69
CA VAL A 194 5.82 6.12 -27.99
C VAL A 194 6.27 7.16 -26.96
N ASN A 195 6.55 8.37 -27.42
CA ASN A 195 6.98 9.47 -26.54
C ASN A 195 5.84 9.86 -25.58
N GLY A 196 6.18 10.08 -24.32
CA GLY A 196 5.24 10.42 -23.25
C GLY A 196 4.49 9.22 -22.67
N THR A 197 4.60 8.02 -23.25
CA THR A 197 3.95 6.82 -22.72
C THR A 197 4.81 6.15 -21.65
N ASN A 198 4.19 5.83 -20.51
CA ASN A 198 4.81 5.06 -19.45
C ASN A 198 4.74 3.56 -19.77
N TYR A 199 5.89 2.89 -19.71
CA TYR A 199 6.05 1.47 -19.92
C TYR A 199 6.57 0.79 -18.65
N GLU A 200 5.87 -0.23 -18.17
CA GLU A 200 6.41 -1.13 -17.15
C GLU A 200 7.27 -2.20 -17.82
N LEU A 201 8.58 -2.12 -17.64
CA LEU A 201 9.50 -3.16 -18.08
C LEU A 201 9.73 -4.11 -16.91
N TYR A 202 9.34 -5.37 -17.07
CA TYR A 202 9.61 -6.40 -16.08
C TYR A 202 9.81 -7.77 -16.74
N GLY A 203 10.59 -8.62 -16.08
CA GLY A 203 10.87 -9.96 -16.57
C GLY A 203 11.72 -10.77 -15.62
N MET A 204 11.83 -12.06 -15.92
CA MET A 204 12.51 -13.04 -15.09
C MET A 204 13.76 -13.57 -15.78
N ILE A 205 14.88 -13.64 -15.06
CA ILE A 205 16.11 -14.27 -15.50
C ILE A 205 16.34 -15.53 -14.67
N THR A 206 16.60 -16.65 -15.33
CA THR A 206 16.97 -17.89 -14.65
C THR A 206 18.47 -17.93 -14.48
N VAL A 207 18.94 -18.13 -13.25
CA VAL A 207 20.36 -18.29 -12.95
C VAL A 207 20.83 -19.63 -13.51
N THR A 208 21.73 -19.57 -14.50
CA THR A 208 22.40 -20.72 -15.11
C THR A 208 23.77 -20.93 -14.47
N GLN A 209 24.42 -22.05 -14.77
CA GLN A 209 25.81 -22.28 -14.33
C GLN A 209 26.75 -21.18 -14.81
N ALA A 210 26.59 -20.72 -16.06
CA ALA A 210 27.37 -19.61 -16.59
C ALA A 210 27.22 -18.34 -15.72
N ILE A 211 25.99 -17.97 -15.31
CA ILE A 211 25.77 -16.82 -14.44
C ILE A 211 26.46 -17.00 -13.08
N VAL A 212 26.44 -18.21 -12.51
CA VAL A 212 27.14 -18.50 -11.24
C VAL A 212 28.65 -18.32 -11.41
N ASP A 213 29.23 -18.86 -12.48
CA ASP A 213 30.68 -18.87 -12.71
C ASP A 213 31.25 -17.47 -12.96
N GLY A 214 30.49 -16.58 -13.61
CA GLY A 214 30.89 -15.18 -13.83
C GLY A 214 30.17 -14.16 -12.95
N TRP A 215 29.63 -14.59 -11.80
CA TRP A 215 29.03 -13.67 -10.82
C TRP A 215 30.12 -12.83 -10.15
N ASP A 216 30.50 -11.73 -10.79
CA ASP A 216 31.57 -10.83 -10.38
C ASP A 216 31.07 -9.41 -10.11
N THR A 217 31.91 -8.54 -9.55
CA THR A 217 31.53 -7.16 -9.17
C THR A 217 31.13 -6.25 -10.34
N THR A 218 31.22 -6.72 -11.58
CA THR A 218 30.89 -6.00 -12.81
C THR A 218 29.56 -6.43 -13.43
N PHE A 219 28.90 -7.48 -12.89
CA PHE A 219 27.58 -7.91 -13.34
C PHE A 219 26.48 -6.95 -12.89
N GLY A 220 26.13 -6.02 -13.76
CA GLY A 220 25.28 -4.89 -13.44
C GLY A 220 23.85 -5.02 -13.93
N PHE A 221 22.93 -4.39 -13.19
CA PHE A 221 21.57 -4.10 -13.62
C PHE A 221 21.58 -2.91 -14.58
N LYS A 222 21.00 -3.09 -15.77
CA LYS A 222 21.10 -2.17 -16.89
C LYS A 222 19.73 -1.68 -17.36
N LEU A 223 19.68 -0.37 -17.60
CA LEU A 223 18.54 0.34 -18.15
C LEU A 223 19.01 1.11 -19.39
N THR A 224 18.33 0.99 -20.52
CA THR A 224 18.73 1.70 -21.74
C THR A 224 17.56 2.00 -22.67
N ALA A 225 17.73 3.05 -23.47
CA ALA A 225 16.99 3.30 -24.68
C ALA A 225 17.95 3.21 -25.87
N GLU A 226 17.63 2.37 -26.85
CA GLU A 226 18.43 2.17 -28.06
C GLU A 226 17.84 2.98 -29.22
N TYR A 227 18.69 3.64 -30.01
CA TYR A 227 18.33 4.49 -31.13
C TYR A 227 18.91 3.98 -32.45
N ALA A 228 18.42 4.51 -33.57
CA ALA A 228 18.82 4.04 -34.89
C ALA A 228 20.27 4.36 -35.24
N THR A 229 20.74 5.55 -34.86
CA THR A 229 22.08 6.07 -35.14
C THR A 229 22.58 6.91 -33.97
N TYR A 230 23.84 7.31 -34.04
CA TYR A 230 24.51 8.13 -33.02
C TYR A 230 23.87 9.53 -33.00
N GLU A 231 23.57 10.08 -34.18
CA GLU A 231 22.88 11.36 -34.34
C GLU A 231 21.47 11.31 -33.76
N ALA A 232 20.73 10.22 -33.99
CA ALA A 232 19.40 10.03 -33.43
C ALA A 232 19.41 9.90 -31.89
N SER A 233 20.50 9.39 -31.32
CA SER A 233 20.69 9.31 -29.88
C SER A 233 21.07 10.66 -29.26
N ASN A 234 21.66 11.58 -30.00
CA ASN A 234 22.14 12.85 -29.44
C ASN A 234 20.96 13.74 -29.01
N GLY A 235 20.92 14.12 -27.72
CA GLY A 235 19.84 14.90 -27.13
C GLY A 235 18.54 14.12 -26.91
N SER A 236 18.50 12.84 -27.26
CA SER A 236 17.37 11.95 -26.93
C SER A 236 17.22 11.76 -25.43
N GLN A 237 16.01 11.50 -24.95
CA GLN A 237 15.72 11.42 -23.52
C GLN A 237 14.78 10.28 -23.15
N VAL A 238 15.15 9.58 -22.08
CA VAL A 238 14.30 8.59 -21.41
C VAL A 238 14.32 8.82 -19.90
N HIS A 239 13.16 8.66 -19.28
CA HIS A 239 12.98 8.70 -17.83
C HIS A 239 12.88 7.27 -17.29
N PHE A 240 13.53 7.01 -16.15
CA PHE A 240 13.34 5.78 -15.39
C PHE A 240 12.95 6.09 -13.95
N SER A 241 12.09 5.24 -13.38
CA SER A 241 11.73 5.28 -11.95
C SER A 241 11.41 3.88 -11.43
N LYS A 242 11.44 3.69 -10.11
CA LYS A 242 11.00 2.46 -9.43
C LYS A 242 11.71 1.19 -9.93
N ALA A 243 13.03 1.25 -10.09
CA ALA A 243 13.82 0.08 -10.48
C ALA A 243 13.99 -0.89 -9.31
N ALA A 244 13.66 -2.16 -9.49
CA ALA A 244 13.88 -3.16 -8.44
C ALA A 244 14.38 -4.48 -9.02
N MET A 245 15.09 -5.22 -8.18
CA MET A 245 15.49 -6.58 -8.46
C MET A 245 15.24 -7.46 -7.23
N TYR A 246 14.62 -8.62 -7.44
CA TYR A 246 14.27 -9.57 -6.39
C TYR A 246 14.82 -10.94 -6.73
N LYS A 247 15.26 -11.68 -5.71
CA LYS A 247 15.30 -13.13 -5.79
C LYS A 247 13.88 -13.64 -5.52
N VAL A 248 13.33 -14.39 -6.47
CA VAL A 248 11.96 -14.92 -6.39
C VAL A 248 11.92 -16.06 -5.37
N ALA A 249 10.89 -16.04 -4.53
CA ALA A 249 10.65 -17.08 -3.54
C ALA A 249 10.37 -18.44 -4.21
N ASP A 250 10.68 -19.55 -3.55
CA ASP A 250 10.57 -20.89 -4.15
C ASP A 250 9.13 -21.21 -4.59
N GLU A 251 8.13 -20.81 -3.81
CA GLU A 251 6.70 -20.98 -4.13
C GLU A 251 6.24 -20.17 -5.37
N ASP A 252 7.00 -19.13 -5.74
CA ASP A 252 6.63 -18.19 -6.79
C ASP A 252 7.34 -18.46 -8.13
N LYS A 253 8.27 -19.42 -8.16
CA LYS A 253 9.10 -19.69 -9.35
C LYS A 253 8.29 -20.13 -10.58
N SER A 254 7.06 -20.63 -10.38
CA SER A 254 6.15 -21.03 -11.46
C SER A 254 5.22 -19.92 -11.95
N LEU A 255 5.18 -18.76 -11.29
CA LEU A 255 4.33 -17.64 -11.68
C LEU A 255 4.83 -16.99 -12.98
N THR A 256 3.90 -16.45 -13.76
CA THR A 256 4.23 -15.66 -14.95
C THR A 256 4.83 -14.30 -14.55
N SER A 257 5.51 -13.64 -15.49
CA SER A 257 6.05 -12.29 -15.26
C SER A 257 4.97 -11.28 -14.84
N ASP A 258 3.76 -11.39 -15.38
CA ASP A 258 2.64 -10.50 -15.05
C ASP A 258 2.15 -10.74 -13.61
N GLN A 259 2.02 -12.00 -13.21
CA GLN A 259 1.69 -12.38 -11.82
C GLN A 259 2.78 -11.93 -10.85
N LEU A 260 4.05 -12.05 -11.23
CA LEU A 260 5.17 -11.55 -10.44
C LEU A 260 5.20 -10.02 -10.37
N ASN A 261 4.80 -9.29 -11.41
CA ASN A 261 4.75 -7.82 -11.37
C ASN A 261 3.78 -7.30 -10.30
N VAL A 262 2.63 -7.99 -10.14
CA VAL A 262 1.67 -7.72 -9.06
C VAL A 262 2.25 -8.14 -7.70
N LYS A 263 2.85 -9.34 -7.64
CA LYS A 263 3.35 -9.92 -6.39
C LYS A 263 4.67 -9.26 -5.92
N TYR A 264 5.46 -8.64 -6.78
CA TYR A 264 6.75 -8.01 -6.46
C TYR A 264 6.73 -6.53 -6.88
N PRO A 265 5.93 -5.68 -6.19
CA PRO A 265 5.95 -4.24 -6.38
C PRO A 265 7.36 -3.68 -6.15
N TYR A 266 7.65 -2.50 -6.67
CA TYR A 266 8.81 -1.75 -6.19
C TYR A 266 8.70 -1.51 -4.68
N VAL A 267 9.80 -1.67 -3.94
CA VAL A 267 9.92 -1.25 -2.54
C VAL A 267 11.31 -0.68 -2.27
N ASP A 268 11.39 0.25 -1.32
CA ASP A 268 12.68 0.76 -0.83
C ASP A 268 13.30 -0.26 0.12
N SER A 269 14.38 -0.90 -0.32
CA SER A 269 15.16 -1.85 0.48
C SER A 269 14.33 -3.05 0.99
N VAL A 270 14.17 -3.18 2.32
CA VAL A 270 13.49 -4.31 2.93
C VAL A 270 12.19 -3.83 3.56
N GLN A 271 11.07 -4.35 3.09
CA GLN A 271 9.76 -3.89 3.53
C GLN A 271 8.84 -5.05 3.94
N PRO A 272 8.16 -4.94 5.11
CA PRO A 272 7.06 -5.82 5.48
C PRO A 272 5.76 -5.40 4.80
N VAL A 273 4.70 -6.20 4.96
CA VAL A 273 3.33 -5.71 4.78
C VAL A 273 3.07 -4.70 5.91
N ARG A 274 3.07 -3.42 5.57
CA ARG A 274 2.94 -2.32 6.55
C ARG A 274 1.56 -1.70 6.50
N ASN A 275 0.93 -1.59 7.66
CA ASN A 275 -0.36 -0.96 7.86
C ASN A 275 -1.41 -1.35 6.79
N PRO A 276 -1.77 -2.63 6.69
CA PRO A 276 -2.70 -3.10 5.68
C PRO A 276 -4.11 -2.58 5.92
N TYR A 277 -4.85 -2.32 4.83
CA TYR A 277 -6.25 -1.93 4.87
C TYR A 277 -7.07 -2.57 3.75
N ALA A 278 -8.36 -2.70 4.00
CA ALA A 278 -9.39 -2.97 3.00
C ALA A 278 -10.44 -1.87 3.07
N LEU A 279 -10.75 -1.25 1.94
CA LEU A 279 -11.68 -0.13 1.79
C LEU A 279 -12.77 -0.50 0.78
N ARG A 280 -14.02 -0.60 1.22
CA ARG A 280 -15.19 -0.71 0.37
C ARG A 280 -15.72 0.68 0.07
N TYR A 281 -15.82 1.02 -1.21
CA TYR A 281 -16.42 2.27 -1.66
C TYR A 281 -17.96 2.22 -1.57
N GLY A 282 -18.60 3.35 -1.29
CA GLY A 282 -20.05 3.43 -1.16
C GLY A 282 -20.84 2.93 -2.38
N ALA A 283 -22.12 2.59 -2.17
CA ALA A 283 -23.04 2.23 -3.25
C ALA A 283 -23.11 3.31 -4.34
N ASN A 284 -22.97 4.56 -3.92
CA ASN A 284 -22.60 5.69 -4.76
C ASN A 284 -21.08 5.88 -4.71
N LEU A 285 -20.41 5.63 -5.83
CA LEU A 285 -18.97 5.81 -6.00
C LEU A 285 -18.59 7.29 -6.12
N LEU A 286 -19.55 8.19 -6.37
CA LEU A 286 -19.30 9.61 -6.55
C LEU A 286 -19.18 10.35 -5.21
N PRO A 287 -18.04 11.02 -4.94
CA PRO A 287 -17.93 11.90 -3.80
C PRO A 287 -18.83 13.16 -3.92
N PRO A 288 -18.98 13.93 -2.84
CA PRO A 288 -19.65 15.23 -2.87
C PRO A 288 -19.00 16.26 -3.82
N PHE A 289 -19.77 17.25 -4.28
CA PHE A 289 -19.33 18.32 -5.21
C PHE A 289 -18.10 19.09 -4.76
N TYR A 290 -17.90 19.25 -3.45
CA TYR A 290 -16.72 19.95 -2.91
C TYR A 290 -15.42 19.16 -3.02
N LYS A 291 -15.47 17.91 -3.51
CA LYS A 291 -14.29 17.11 -3.86
C LYS A 291 -14.02 17.06 -5.37
N ALA A 292 -14.87 17.67 -6.19
CA ALA A 292 -14.68 17.71 -7.63
C ALA A 292 -13.68 18.78 -8.04
N VAL A 293 -12.99 18.57 -9.16
CA VAL A 293 -12.22 19.62 -9.83
C VAL A 293 -13.17 20.48 -10.64
N THR A 294 -13.05 21.80 -10.53
CA THR A 294 -13.88 22.76 -11.29
C THR A 294 -13.21 23.09 -12.64
N ALA A 295 -14.00 23.12 -13.71
CA ALA A 295 -13.57 23.57 -15.03
C ALA A 295 -14.32 24.85 -15.41
N GLY A 296 -13.61 25.96 -15.66
CA GLY A 296 -14.22 27.27 -15.90
C GLY A 296 -14.75 27.95 -14.64
N ASN A 297 -15.54 29.02 -14.81
CA ASN A 297 -16.09 29.84 -13.72
C ASN A 297 -17.62 29.67 -13.61
N GLY A 298 -18.19 30.07 -12.46
CA GLY A 298 -19.64 30.15 -12.25
C GLY A 298 -20.27 28.99 -11.45
N GLN A 299 -19.45 28.07 -10.94
CA GLN A 299 -19.85 26.98 -10.06
C GLN A 299 -20.21 27.49 -8.66
N SER A 300 -21.33 27.02 -8.13
CA SER A 300 -21.75 27.22 -6.74
C SER A 300 -22.24 25.91 -6.15
N ILE A 301 -21.76 25.55 -4.97
CA ILE A 301 -22.14 24.32 -4.27
C ILE A 301 -23.18 24.69 -3.21
N ASN A 302 -24.42 24.25 -3.40
CA ASN A 302 -25.53 24.54 -2.49
C ASN A 302 -25.53 23.59 -1.29
N SER A 303 -25.16 22.34 -1.54
CA SER A 303 -24.96 21.29 -0.53
C SER A 303 -24.05 20.18 -1.08
N SER A 304 -23.70 19.17 -0.27
CA SER A 304 -22.80 18.07 -0.68
C SER A 304 -23.13 17.44 -2.04
N TYR A 305 -24.41 17.31 -2.36
CA TYR A 305 -24.90 16.67 -3.59
C TYR A 305 -25.89 17.55 -4.38
N SER A 306 -25.80 18.88 -4.22
CA SER A 306 -26.53 19.86 -5.02
C SER A 306 -25.64 21.04 -5.39
N ALA A 307 -25.65 21.42 -6.67
CA ALA A 307 -24.86 22.52 -7.18
C ALA A 307 -25.58 23.28 -8.31
N THR A 308 -25.18 24.52 -8.52
CA THR A 308 -25.61 25.38 -9.63
C THR A 308 -24.41 25.88 -10.41
N LEU A 309 -24.55 26.02 -11.72
CA LEU A 309 -23.55 26.55 -12.63
C LEU A 309 -24.15 27.72 -13.39
N ASN A 310 -23.64 28.93 -13.17
CA ASN A 310 -23.92 30.10 -14.00
C ASN A 310 -22.81 30.21 -15.05
N ALA A 311 -22.95 29.47 -16.14
CA ALA A 311 -21.91 29.36 -17.16
C ALA A 311 -21.82 30.64 -18.00
N SER A 312 -20.59 31.10 -18.24
CA SER A 312 -20.28 32.23 -19.13
C SER A 312 -19.74 31.83 -20.50
N GLY A 313 -19.70 30.52 -20.79
CA GLY A 313 -19.25 29.94 -22.06
C GLY A 313 -19.40 28.41 -22.04
N ASN A 314 -18.89 27.71 -23.04
CA ASN A 314 -18.99 26.24 -23.15
C ASN A 314 -18.04 25.50 -22.19
N ASN A 315 -18.31 24.22 -21.95
CA ASN A 315 -17.43 23.28 -21.25
C ASN A 315 -17.04 23.70 -19.83
N MET A 316 -17.97 24.32 -19.10
CA MET A 316 -17.84 24.67 -17.69
C MET A 316 -18.56 23.65 -16.81
N GLY A 317 -18.02 23.34 -15.63
CA GLY A 317 -18.63 22.39 -14.72
C GLY A 317 -17.68 21.79 -13.69
N TRP A 318 -17.92 20.53 -13.35
CA TRP A 318 -17.17 19.73 -12.40
C TRP A 318 -16.70 18.42 -13.05
N THR A 319 -15.52 17.96 -12.63
CA THR A 319 -14.95 16.69 -13.07
C THR A 319 -14.48 15.88 -11.85
N TYR A 320 -14.76 14.59 -11.87
CA TYR A 320 -14.26 13.62 -10.90
C TYR A 320 -13.46 12.55 -11.60
N ASN A 321 -12.28 12.20 -11.07
CA ASN A 321 -11.54 11.02 -11.51
C ASN A 321 -11.66 9.95 -10.42
N ILE A 322 -12.48 8.94 -10.68
CA ILE A 322 -12.81 7.88 -9.72
C ILE A 322 -12.05 6.60 -10.10
N PRO A 323 -11.31 5.96 -9.18
CA PRO A 323 -10.73 4.65 -9.46
C PRO A 323 -11.82 3.66 -9.90
N CYS A 324 -11.57 2.92 -10.97
CA CYS A 324 -12.50 1.94 -11.51
C CYS A 324 -11.81 0.60 -11.80
N ALA A 325 -12.58 -0.48 -11.73
CA ALA A 325 -12.15 -1.79 -12.18
C ALA A 325 -12.21 -1.85 -13.71
N ALA A 326 -11.25 -2.54 -14.33
CA ALA A 326 -11.25 -2.81 -15.75
C ALA A 326 -12.40 -3.74 -16.15
N ASN A 327 -12.83 -3.70 -17.41
CA ASN A 327 -13.88 -4.56 -17.97
C ASN A 327 -15.20 -4.57 -17.17
N THR A 328 -15.51 -3.48 -16.48
CA THR A 328 -16.63 -3.38 -15.54
C THR A 328 -17.65 -2.36 -16.05
N ASP A 329 -18.93 -2.72 -15.96
CA ASP A 329 -20.03 -1.84 -16.32
C ASP A 329 -20.32 -0.83 -15.20
N TYR A 330 -20.42 0.45 -15.57
CA TYR A 330 -20.78 1.54 -14.67
C TYR A 330 -21.92 2.37 -15.25
N THR A 331 -22.82 2.81 -14.39
CA THR A 331 -23.89 3.75 -14.73
C THR A 331 -23.80 4.99 -13.86
N PHE A 332 -23.85 6.15 -14.50
CA PHE A 332 -23.93 7.46 -13.87
C PHE A 332 -25.29 8.09 -14.13
N ALA A 333 -25.95 8.60 -13.09
CA ALA A 333 -27.22 9.30 -13.20
C ALA A 333 -27.29 10.50 -12.25
N LEU A 334 -28.07 11.53 -12.63
CA LEU A 334 -28.35 12.70 -11.81
C LEU A 334 -29.59 13.46 -12.33
N SER A 335 -30.16 14.32 -11.50
CA SER A 335 -31.15 15.30 -11.97
C SER A 335 -30.46 16.59 -12.41
N HIS A 336 -30.68 17.03 -13.65
CA HIS A 336 -30.10 18.27 -14.16
C HIS A 336 -30.84 18.87 -15.36
N ASN A 337 -30.49 20.12 -15.71
CA ASN A 337 -30.81 20.76 -16.99
C ASN A 337 -29.54 21.08 -17.83
N GLY A 338 -28.35 20.66 -17.39
CA GLY A 338 -27.06 20.77 -18.10
C GLY A 338 -26.78 19.60 -19.05
N MET A 339 -25.52 19.12 -19.10
CA MET A 339 -25.05 17.95 -19.84
C MET A 339 -24.07 17.13 -18.98
N ILE A 340 -23.87 15.86 -19.33
CA ILE A 340 -22.94 14.95 -18.65
C ILE A 340 -22.11 14.14 -19.63
N ALA A 341 -20.95 13.66 -19.19
CA ALA A 341 -20.09 12.75 -19.95
C ALA A 341 -19.36 11.76 -19.04
N LEU A 342 -19.03 10.60 -19.59
CA LEU A 342 -18.16 9.58 -18.99
C LEU A 342 -16.95 9.34 -19.90
N GLN A 343 -15.78 9.17 -19.28
CA GLN A 343 -14.55 8.78 -19.97
C GLN A 343 -13.84 7.74 -19.12
N ASP A 344 -13.41 6.63 -19.71
CA ASP A 344 -12.45 5.76 -19.04
C ASP A 344 -11.02 6.17 -19.42
N MET A 345 -10.12 6.02 -18.46
CA MET A 345 -8.73 6.44 -18.59
C MET A 345 -7.80 5.36 -18.08
N ASP A 346 -6.63 5.28 -18.68
CA ASP A 346 -5.55 4.43 -18.18
C ASP A 346 -4.94 5.00 -16.88
N ILE A 347 -3.99 4.27 -16.31
CA ILE A 347 -3.29 4.68 -15.06
C ILE A 347 -2.53 6.01 -15.20
N ASN A 348 -2.25 6.45 -16.43
CA ASN A 348 -1.54 7.69 -16.73
C ASN A 348 -2.49 8.88 -16.95
N GLY A 349 -3.81 8.65 -16.90
CA GLY A 349 -4.82 9.67 -17.20
C GLY A 349 -5.07 9.86 -18.70
N THR A 350 -4.58 8.96 -19.55
CA THR A 350 -4.89 8.98 -20.98
C THR A 350 -6.30 8.46 -21.19
N ILE A 351 -7.15 9.24 -21.88
CA ILE A 351 -8.51 8.83 -22.25
C ILE A 351 -8.45 7.67 -23.23
N ILE A 352 -9.15 6.57 -22.91
CA ILE A 352 -9.27 5.38 -23.76
C ILE A 352 -10.58 5.45 -24.56
N GLN A 353 -11.68 5.75 -23.88
CA GLN A 353 -13.02 5.95 -24.44
C GLN A 353 -13.66 7.21 -23.87
N ASN A 354 -14.54 7.82 -24.65
CA ASN A 354 -15.24 9.05 -24.28
C ASN A 354 -16.67 9.02 -24.84
N SER A 355 -17.67 9.14 -23.97
CA SER A 355 -19.08 9.19 -24.38
C SER A 355 -19.44 10.49 -25.13
N GLY A 356 -18.61 11.52 -25.01
CA GLY A 356 -18.98 12.89 -25.32
C GLY A 356 -20.01 13.46 -24.32
N TYR A 357 -20.26 14.77 -24.40
CA TYR A 357 -21.33 15.41 -23.63
C TYR A 357 -22.69 15.01 -24.19
N GLN A 358 -23.58 14.55 -23.31
CA GLN A 358 -24.93 14.13 -23.64
C GLN A 358 -25.94 14.88 -22.76
N ASP A 359 -27.08 15.25 -23.35
CA ASP A 359 -28.23 15.84 -22.64
C ASP A 359 -29.19 14.73 -22.19
N THR A 360 -28.69 13.88 -21.30
CA THR A 360 -29.41 12.73 -20.73
C THR A 360 -29.16 12.71 -19.23
N VAL A 361 -30.16 12.27 -18.47
CA VAL A 361 -30.07 12.13 -17.01
C VAL A 361 -29.33 10.86 -16.57
N GLU A 362 -29.04 9.95 -17.51
CA GLU A 362 -28.36 8.68 -17.27
C GLU A 362 -27.38 8.35 -18.42
N LEU A 363 -26.18 7.90 -18.06
CA LEU A 363 -25.14 7.40 -18.96
C LEU A 363 -24.56 6.08 -18.45
N HIS A 364 -24.27 5.17 -19.37
CA HIS A 364 -23.62 3.90 -19.11
C HIS A 364 -22.30 3.81 -19.88
N ILE A 365 -21.30 3.16 -19.27
CA ILE A 365 -20.02 2.85 -19.91
C ILE A 365 -19.50 1.52 -19.40
N LYS A 366 -18.90 0.73 -20.29
CA LYS A 366 -18.10 -0.44 -19.93
C LYS A 366 -16.63 -0.07 -20.01
N THR A 367 -15.92 -0.15 -18.90
CA THR A 367 -14.49 0.22 -18.86
C THR A 367 -13.64 -0.74 -19.69
N SER A 368 -12.59 -0.21 -20.31
CA SER A 368 -11.63 -0.95 -21.12
C SER A 368 -10.76 -1.88 -20.26
N PRO A 369 -10.07 -2.88 -20.85
CA PRO A 369 -9.17 -3.78 -20.12
C PRO A 369 -8.04 -3.10 -19.34
N ASN A 370 -7.60 -1.92 -19.77
CA ASN A 370 -6.52 -1.16 -19.15
C ASN A 370 -7.02 0.08 -18.39
N ALA A 371 -8.33 0.21 -18.19
CA ALA A 371 -8.90 1.33 -17.46
C ALA A 371 -8.52 1.26 -15.97
N ALA A 372 -8.09 2.39 -15.42
CA ALA A 372 -7.79 2.57 -13.99
C ALA A 372 -8.65 3.65 -13.35
N TYR A 373 -9.15 4.59 -14.15
CA TYR A 373 -10.00 5.67 -13.69
C TYR A 373 -11.20 5.87 -14.61
N LEU A 374 -12.33 6.24 -14.01
CA LEU A 374 -13.51 6.76 -14.70
C LEU A 374 -13.62 8.27 -14.39
N SER A 375 -13.52 9.08 -15.44
CA SER A 375 -13.82 10.50 -15.39
C SER A 375 -15.33 10.71 -15.50
N VAL A 376 -15.93 11.34 -14.49
CA VAL A 376 -17.33 11.76 -14.50
C VAL A 376 -17.36 13.27 -14.65
N ILE A 377 -17.95 13.75 -15.75
CA ILE A 377 -18.02 15.17 -16.07
C ILE A 377 -19.47 15.64 -16.00
N ILE A 378 -19.70 16.70 -15.24
CA ILE A 378 -21.02 17.31 -15.01
C ILE A 378 -20.89 18.79 -15.36
N GLY A 379 -21.65 19.30 -16.33
CA GLY A 379 -21.48 20.68 -16.75
C GLY A 379 -22.50 21.16 -17.76
N ASN A 380 -22.15 22.17 -18.53
CA ASN A 380 -23.01 22.67 -19.62
C ASN A 380 -22.61 22.18 -21.01
N GLY A 381 -21.42 21.57 -21.18
CA GLY A 381 -20.94 21.08 -22.47
C GLY A 381 -21.07 22.13 -23.58
N SER A 382 -21.74 21.77 -24.67
CA SER A 382 -22.01 22.66 -25.80
C SER A 382 -23.27 23.53 -25.66
N LYS A 383 -24.01 23.48 -24.54
CA LYS A 383 -25.22 24.31 -24.33
C LYS A 383 -24.92 25.80 -24.18
N GLY A 384 -23.68 26.17 -23.86
CA GLY A 384 -23.24 27.56 -23.76
C GLY A 384 -23.71 28.32 -22.53
N ILE A 385 -23.90 29.61 -22.69
CA ILE A 385 -24.16 30.54 -21.57
C ILE A 385 -25.54 30.23 -20.98
N GLY A 386 -25.63 30.09 -19.65
CA GLY A 386 -26.89 29.80 -18.98
C GLY A 386 -26.74 29.42 -17.51
N ALA A 387 -27.88 29.28 -16.83
CA ALA A 387 -27.96 28.80 -15.46
C ALA A 387 -28.40 27.33 -15.45
N TYR A 388 -27.56 26.48 -14.88
CA TYR A 388 -27.77 25.04 -14.79
C TYR A 388 -27.81 24.59 -13.33
N ALA A 389 -28.66 23.62 -13.03
CA ALA A 389 -28.79 23.01 -11.72
C ALA A 389 -28.53 21.50 -11.82
N PHE A 390 -27.88 20.96 -10.79
CA PHE A 390 -27.50 19.56 -10.69
C PHE A 390 -27.80 19.05 -9.28
N SER A 391 -28.44 17.90 -9.16
CA SER A 391 -28.73 17.29 -7.87
C SER A 391 -28.75 15.76 -7.92
N ASN A 392 -28.51 15.15 -6.77
CA ASN A 392 -28.59 13.72 -6.54
C ASN A 392 -27.73 12.87 -7.51
N PRO A 393 -26.46 13.23 -7.77
CA PRO A 393 -25.63 12.44 -8.66
C PRO A 393 -25.23 11.11 -8.01
N ILE A 394 -25.34 10.03 -8.77
CA ILE A 394 -24.95 8.68 -8.39
C ILE A 394 -24.15 8.00 -9.50
N LEU A 395 -23.01 7.42 -9.12
CA LEU A 395 -22.25 6.50 -9.96
C LEU A 395 -22.29 5.11 -9.29
N ASN A 396 -22.76 4.08 -9.98
CA ASN A 396 -22.81 2.71 -9.47
C ASN A 396 -22.26 1.68 -10.47
N ILE A 397 -21.85 0.53 -9.96
CA ILE A 397 -21.54 -0.65 -10.79
C ILE A 397 -22.85 -1.22 -11.34
N GLY A 398 -22.80 -1.71 -12.58
CA GLY A 398 -23.91 -2.30 -13.32
C GLY A 398 -24.34 -1.44 -14.51
N THR A 399 -25.38 -1.92 -15.22
CA THR A 399 -25.90 -1.29 -16.43
C THR A 399 -27.13 -0.41 -16.19
N THR A 400 -27.60 -0.30 -14.95
CA THR A 400 -28.83 0.42 -14.57
C THR A 400 -28.54 1.35 -13.39
N ALA A 401 -29.11 2.57 -13.43
CA ALA A 401 -28.98 3.52 -12.34
C ALA A 401 -29.67 3.03 -11.05
N LYS A 402 -28.98 3.15 -9.92
CA LYS A 402 -29.56 2.92 -8.59
C LYS A 402 -30.20 4.21 -8.03
N PRO A 403 -31.14 4.12 -7.08
CA PRO A 403 -31.62 5.30 -6.36
C PRO A 403 -30.48 6.05 -5.66
N PHE A 404 -30.52 7.38 -5.69
CA PHE A 404 -29.48 8.20 -5.07
C PHE A 404 -29.32 7.91 -3.58
N LYS A 405 -28.06 7.75 -3.16
CA LYS A 405 -27.62 7.76 -1.77
C LYS A 405 -26.29 8.54 -1.67
N PRO A 406 -26.02 9.21 -0.55
CA PRO A 406 -24.69 9.72 -0.27
C PRO A 406 -23.64 8.61 -0.31
N ARG A 407 -22.40 8.93 -0.72
CA ARG A 407 -21.28 8.00 -0.67
C ARG A 407 -20.93 7.68 0.79
N GLU A 408 -20.94 6.39 1.11
CA GLU A 408 -20.59 5.87 2.43
C GLU A 408 -19.55 4.76 2.28
N ASP A 409 -18.29 5.11 2.51
CA ASP A 409 -17.17 4.17 2.45
C ASP A 409 -17.03 3.43 3.78
N ALA A 410 -16.67 2.14 3.75
CA ALA A 410 -16.38 1.33 4.93
C ALA A 410 -14.97 0.77 4.85
N MET A 411 -14.21 0.81 5.94
CA MET A 411 -12.80 0.42 5.94
C MET A 411 -12.47 -0.43 7.16
N LEU A 412 -11.61 -1.43 6.97
CA LEU A 412 -10.84 -2.05 8.03
C LEU A 412 -9.38 -1.70 7.80
N ALA A 413 -8.76 -0.99 8.74
CA ALA A 413 -7.35 -0.63 8.69
C ALA A 413 -6.62 -1.13 9.95
N LEU A 414 -5.43 -1.70 9.78
CA LEU A 414 -4.61 -2.26 10.84
C LEU A 414 -3.29 -1.48 10.92
N GLN A 415 -2.82 -1.10 12.11
CA GLN A 415 -1.53 -0.41 12.30
C GLN A 415 -0.49 -1.41 12.82
N THR A 416 0.12 -2.15 11.90
CA THR A 416 1.13 -3.16 12.21
C THR A 416 2.00 -3.47 11.00
N ASP A 417 3.19 -3.99 11.27
CA ASP A 417 4.06 -4.63 10.28
C ASP A 417 3.90 -6.15 10.38
N LEU A 418 3.81 -6.83 9.23
CA LEU A 418 3.72 -8.28 9.13
C LEU A 418 4.82 -8.82 8.21
N HIS A 419 5.78 -9.54 8.80
CA HIS A 419 6.92 -10.14 8.12
C HIS A 419 6.71 -11.61 7.75
N ALA A 420 7.59 -12.12 6.89
CA ALA A 420 7.76 -13.55 6.61
C ALA A 420 9.21 -13.78 6.14
N ASP A 421 9.62 -15.05 6.02
CA ASP A 421 10.87 -15.35 5.33
C ASP A 421 10.78 -14.90 3.85
N PRO A 422 11.71 -14.05 3.37
CA PRO A 422 11.59 -13.43 2.05
C PRO A 422 11.82 -14.40 0.88
N LEU A 423 12.38 -15.58 1.11
CA LEU A 423 12.71 -16.56 0.06
C LEU A 423 11.80 -17.79 0.08
N THR A 424 11.24 -18.14 1.23
CA THR A 424 10.41 -19.35 1.39
C THR A 424 8.97 -19.04 1.76
N GLY A 425 8.65 -17.79 2.18
CA GLY A 425 7.35 -17.44 2.76
C GLY A 425 7.10 -18.09 4.13
N ALA A 426 8.04 -18.87 4.65
CA ALA A 426 7.91 -19.59 5.90
C ALA A 426 7.83 -18.63 7.10
N ASN A 427 7.20 -19.10 8.17
CA ASN A 427 7.04 -18.36 9.42
C ASN A 427 6.40 -16.97 9.23
N ALA A 428 5.50 -16.82 8.25
CA ALA A 428 4.73 -15.60 8.10
C ALA A 428 4.02 -15.25 9.43
N GLU A 429 4.07 -13.96 9.78
CA GLU A 429 3.27 -13.41 10.87
C GLU A 429 1.80 -13.38 10.43
N GLU A 430 0.89 -13.59 11.37
CA GLU A 430 -0.53 -13.76 11.06
C GLU A 430 -1.37 -12.88 11.98
N VAL A 431 -2.41 -12.26 11.42
CA VAL A 431 -3.41 -11.52 12.18
C VAL A 431 -4.60 -12.41 12.49
N PHE A 432 -5.08 -12.32 13.72
CA PHE A 432 -6.31 -12.96 14.16
C PHE A 432 -7.12 -12.03 15.06
N GLY A 433 -8.45 -12.17 15.03
CA GLY A 433 -9.36 -11.44 15.90
C GLY A 433 -9.71 -12.23 17.16
N LYS A 434 -9.77 -11.55 18.31
CA LYS A 434 -10.29 -12.09 19.56
C LYS A 434 -10.99 -10.99 20.35
N ASP A 435 -12.21 -11.25 20.79
CA ASP A 435 -13.01 -10.32 21.61
C ASP A 435 -13.09 -8.91 21.01
N GLY A 436 -13.18 -8.82 19.68
CA GLY A 436 -13.29 -7.55 18.98
C GLY A 436 -11.99 -6.77 18.76
N GLN A 437 -10.86 -7.29 19.26
CA GLN A 437 -9.54 -6.74 19.06
C GLN A 437 -8.74 -7.63 18.11
N TYR A 438 -7.95 -7.02 17.23
CA TYR A 438 -7.00 -7.74 16.39
C TYR A 438 -5.66 -7.88 17.09
N PHE A 439 -5.03 -9.03 16.88
CA PHE A 439 -3.71 -9.35 17.37
C PHE A 439 -2.86 -9.88 16.23
N LYS A 440 -1.55 -9.68 16.30
CA LYS A 440 -0.60 -10.44 15.47
C LYS A 440 0.11 -11.49 16.29
N MET A 441 0.35 -12.64 15.67
CA MET A 441 1.37 -13.59 16.11
C MET A 441 2.72 -13.13 15.56
N ALA A 442 3.43 -12.32 16.33
CA ALA A 442 4.75 -11.80 15.99
C ALA A 442 5.78 -12.95 16.04
N LYS A 443 6.43 -13.20 14.91
CA LYS A 443 7.47 -14.21 14.72
C LYS A 443 8.77 -13.58 14.29
N TRP A 444 8.77 -12.31 13.91
CA TRP A 444 9.92 -11.57 13.43
C TRP A 444 10.04 -10.24 14.16
N ARG A 445 11.25 -9.70 14.16
CA ARG A 445 11.51 -8.36 14.67
C ARG A 445 12.44 -7.63 13.74
N MET A 446 12.13 -6.37 13.48
CA MET A 446 13.01 -5.42 12.84
C MET A 446 13.52 -4.43 13.89
N LEU A 447 14.82 -4.16 13.89
CA LEU A 447 15.43 -3.09 14.67
C LEU A 447 16.32 -2.23 13.79
N ASP A 448 16.27 -0.92 14.02
CA ASP A 448 17.30 -0.02 13.57
C ASP A 448 18.53 -0.20 14.46
N VAL A 449 19.71 -0.38 13.87
CA VAL A 449 20.97 -0.51 14.61
C VAL A 449 21.38 0.86 15.13
N THR A 450 21.01 1.12 16.38
CA THR A 450 21.38 2.31 17.15
C THR A 450 22.02 1.88 18.47
N ASN A 451 22.62 2.82 19.21
CA ASN A 451 23.16 2.52 20.54
C ASN A 451 22.07 2.03 21.54
N GLU A 452 20.80 2.40 21.33
CA GLU A 452 19.68 1.98 22.17
C GLU A 452 19.21 0.56 21.83
N ASN A 453 19.13 0.22 20.55
CA ASN A 453 18.57 -1.05 20.07
C ASN A 453 19.61 -2.17 19.94
N LEU A 454 20.86 -1.82 19.63
CA LEU A 454 22.00 -2.74 19.57
C LEU A 454 23.23 -2.07 20.21
N PRO A 455 23.41 -2.22 21.53
CA PRO A 455 24.52 -1.61 22.25
C PRO A 455 25.86 -2.18 21.78
N ILE A 456 26.55 -1.42 20.93
CA ILE A 456 27.89 -1.77 20.46
C ILE A 456 28.86 -1.72 21.65
N SER A 457 29.60 -2.80 21.87
CA SER A 457 30.47 -3.01 23.03
C SER A 457 31.87 -3.51 22.67
N GLY A 458 32.05 -4.18 21.53
CA GLY A 458 33.34 -4.70 21.10
C GLY A 458 33.75 -4.22 19.71
N ARG A 459 35.04 -4.35 19.43
CA ARG A 459 35.66 -3.93 18.18
C ARG A 459 36.92 -4.74 17.86
N ASN A 460 37.08 -5.11 16.60
CA ASN A 460 38.31 -5.69 16.06
C ASN A 460 38.69 -4.95 14.78
N ARG A 461 39.99 -4.75 14.55
CA ARG A 461 40.52 -4.08 13.36
C ARG A 461 41.15 -5.10 12.42
N TYR A 462 40.88 -4.93 11.13
CA TYR A 462 41.50 -5.66 10.03
C TYR A 462 41.98 -4.66 8.96
N THR A 463 42.74 -5.14 7.98
CA THR A 463 43.11 -4.32 6.82
C THR A 463 41.87 -4.03 5.99
N GLY A 464 41.57 -2.75 5.75
CA GLY A 464 40.43 -2.29 4.95
C GLY A 464 39.08 -2.24 5.67
N TYR A 465 38.95 -2.79 6.90
CA TYR A 465 37.66 -2.81 7.61
C TYR A 465 37.79 -3.00 9.13
N VAL A 466 36.71 -2.66 9.84
CA VAL A 466 36.56 -2.84 11.29
C VAL A 466 35.33 -3.71 11.55
N VAL A 467 35.43 -4.61 12.53
CA VAL A 467 34.29 -5.41 12.99
C VAL A 467 33.78 -4.83 14.30
N ALA A 468 32.53 -4.35 14.29
CA ALA A 468 31.79 -3.94 15.48
C ALA A 468 31.05 -5.16 16.06
N SER A 469 30.93 -5.24 17.39
CA SER A 469 30.11 -6.27 18.04
C SER A 469 29.14 -5.68 19.06
N GLY A 470 27.91 -6.21 19.05
CA GLY A 470 26.86 -5.89 20.01
C GLY A 470 26.09 -7.13 20.42
N TYR A 471 25.14 -6.97 21.33
CA TYR A 471 24.28 -8.06 21.81
C TYR A 471 22.80 -7.67 21.70
N VAL A 472 21.97 -8.60 21.23
CA VAL A 472 20.51 -8.46 21.29
C VAL A 472 19.97 -9.18 22.52
N ASN A 473 19.25 -8.45 23.37
CA ASN A 473 18.56 -9.00 24.54
C ASN A 473 17.31 -9.74 24.08
N ASN A 474 17.42 -11.06 23.90
CA ASN A 474 16.38 -12.10 24.00
C ASN A 474 16.90 -13.37 23.31
N ARG A 475 17.19 -14.38 24.13
CA ARG A 475 17.79 -15.67 23.73
C ARG A 475 16.90 -16.42 22.72
N SER A 476 17.51 -17.07 21.71
CA SER A 476 17.48 -18.54 21.53
C SER A 476 17.96 -19.00 20.13
N GLU A 477 18.37 -20.27 20.10
CA GLU A 477 18.84 -21.14 19.00
C GLU A 477 18.82 -20.57 17.58
N THR A 478 19.97 -20.09 17.10
CA THR A 478 20.17 -19.80 15.69
C THR A 478 21.04 -20.87 15.05
N THR A 479 20.46 -21.68 14.16
CA THR A 479 21.15 -21.92 12.90
C THR A 479 21.16 -20.58 12.15
N ASN A 480 22.27 -20.23 11.50
CA ASN A 480 22.53 -18.94 10.82
C ASN A 480 21.62 -18.68 9.60
N GLU A 481 20.31 -18.88 9.70
CA GLU A 481 19.45 -19.07 8.53
C GLU A 481 18.27 -18.11 8.44
N ARG A 482 17.99 -17.28 9.46
CA ARG A 482 16.74 -16.49 9.51
C ARG A 482 16.92 -15.06 10.01
N CYS A 483 17.93 -14.38 9.45
CA CYS A 483 18.16 -12.95 9.66
C CYS A 483 18.76 -12.30 8.42
N PHE A 484 18.50 -11.01 8.24
CA PHE A 484 19.09 -10.19 7.18
C PHE A 484 19.37 -8.79 7.71
N MET A 485 20.48 -8.20 7.24
CA MET A 485 20.91 -6.87 7.64
C MET A 485 21.06 -5.96 6.42
N THR A 486 20.48 -4.78 6.50
CA THR A 486 20.61 -3.72 5.50
C THR A 486 21.46 -2.59 6.06
N LYS A 487 22.45 -2.13 5.28
CA LYS A 487 23.25 -0.94 5.55
C LYS A 487 22.46 0.35 5.31
N TYR A 488 22.95 1.48 5.83
CA TYR A 488 22.34 2.81 5.65
C TYR A 488 22.06 3.19 4.19
N ASP A 489 22.85 2.65 3.24
CA ASP A 489 22.78 2.91 1.80
C ASP A 489 21.88 1.91 1.05
N GLY A 490 21.11 1.09 1.79
CA GLY A 490 20.25 0.05 1.25
C GLY A 490 20.96 -1.23 0.83
N LYS A 491 22.30 -1.30 0.93
CA LYS A 491 23.04 -2.52 0.60
C LYS A 491 22.72 -3.62 1.61
N GLN A 492 22.35 -4.80 1.11
CA GLN A 492 22.23 -5.99 1.95
C GLN A 492 23.63 -6.47 2.34
N LEU A 493 23.84 -6.80 3.61
CA LEU A 493 25.10 -7.38 4.07
C LEU A 493 25.11 -8.89 3.85
N THR A 494 26.28 -9.46 3.57
CA THR A 494 26.43 -10.92 3.48
C THR A 494 26.32 -11.53 4.87
N LEU A 495 25.38 -12.46 5.06
CA LEU A 495 25.37 -13.30 6.25
C LEU A 495 26.48 -14.33 6.13
N ASP A 496 27.55 -14.13 6.88
CA ASP A 496 28.61 -15.12 6.99
C ASP A 496 28.27 -16.08 8.13
N LYS A 497 28.21 -17.38 7.79
CA LYS A 497 27.73 -18.48 8.61
C LYS A 497 28.84 -19.19 9.41
N THR A 498 30.10 -18.75 9.33
CA THR A 498 31.19 -19.35 10.10
C THR A 498 31.26 -18.84 11.53
N ASP A 499 31.82 -19.66 12.43
CA ASP A 499 32.00 -19.33 13.85
C ASP A 499 33.14 -18.32 14.12
N ASP A 500 34.03 -18.12 13.14
CA ASP A 500 35.19 -17.21 13.21
C ASP A 500 35.07 -15.99 12.27
N ALA A 501 35.93 -15.00 12.50
CA ALA A 501 35.84 -13.59 12.07
C ALA A 501 35.43 -13.30 10.61
N LYS A 502 34.68 -12.20 10.44
CA LYS A 502 34.40 -11.58 9.14
C LYS A 502 35.70 -11.31 8.40
N ASN A 503 35.83 -11.85 7.19
CA ASN A 503 37.04 -11.74 6.37
C ASN A 503 36.96 -10.62 5.32
N ALA A 504 35.82 -9.94 5.22
CA ALA A 504 35.61 -8.83 4.30
C ALA A 504 34.69 -7.76 4.93
N PRO A 505 34.72 -6.51 4.44
CA PRO A 505 33.72 -5.49 4.78
C PRO A 505 32.31 -5.89 4.32
N ASP A 506 31.31 -5.21 4.87
CA ASP A 506 29.89 -5.37 4.52
C ASP A 506 29.33 -6.80 4.73
N GLN A 507 29.80 -7.46 5.79
CA GLN A 507 29.32 -8.76 6.25
C GLN A 507 28.73 -8.65 7.65
N PHE A 508 27.90 -9.61 8.03
CA PHE A 508 27.49 -9.77 9.42
C PHE A 508 27.45 -11.25 9.85
N ASN A 509 27.42 -11.48 11.16
CA ASN A 509 27.21 -12.78 11.79
C ASN A 509 26.13 -12.64 12.85
N VAL A 510 25.45 -13.75 13.12
CA VAL A 510 24.79 -13.98 14.40
C VAL A 510 25.54 -15.11 15.10
N GLY A 511 25.97 -14.87 16.33
CA GLY A 511 26.82 -15.80 17.04
C GLY A 511 26.14 -17.12 17.34
N ASN A 512 26.96 -18.17 17.26
CA ASN A 512 26.54 -19.53 17.54
C ASN A 512 25.95 -19.64 18.95
N LYS A 513 24.82 -20.35 19.04
CA LYS A 513 24.09 -20.61 20.29
C LYS A 513 24.98 -21.17 21.40
N ASP A 514 25.98 -21.98 21.07
CA ASP A 514 26.78 -22.73 22.04
C ASP A 514 27.95 -21.92 22.60
N ARG A 515 28.44 -20.92 21.85
CA ARG A 515 29.68 -20.17 22.19
C ARG A 515 29.46 -18.68 22.44
N TYR A 516 28.59 -18.04 21.67
CA TYR A 516 28.35 -16.59 21.71
C TYR A 516 26.87 -16.23 21.48
N PRO A 517 25.95 -16.71 22.34
CA PRO A 517 24.52 -16.54 22.12
C PRO A 517 24.12 -15.06 22.11
N GLY A 518 23.43 -14.65 21.05
CA GLY A 518 22.91 -13.28 20.89
C GLY A 518 23.95 -12.24 20.49
N ALA A 519 25.21 -12.64 20.25
CA ALA A 519 26.23 -11.76 19.70
C ALA A 519 25.93 -11.44 18.23
N ILE A 520 26.07 -10.18 17.87
CA ILE A 520 25.97 -9.71 16.49
C ILE A 520 27.31 -9.06 16.13
N TRP A 521 27.94 -9.53 15.06
CA TRP A 521 29.14 -8.90 14.51
C TRP A 521 28.84 -8.29 13.15
N ILE A 522 29.34 -7.09 12.92
CA ILE A 522 29.10 -6.30 11.70
C ILE A 522 30.45 -5.79 11.22
N SER A 523 30.86 -6.15 10.00
CA SER A 523 32.06 -5.57 9.38
C SER A 523 31.72 -4.31 8.59
N ILE A 524 32.48 -3.26 8.83
CA ILE A 524 32.30 -1.92 8.30
C ILE A 524 33.55 -1.57 7.52
N SER A 525 33.41 -1.16 6.26
CA SER A 525 34.58 -0.74 5.48
C SER A 525 35.23 0.49 6.11
N ASN A 526 36.56 0.55 6.06
CA ASN A 526 37.33 1.71 6.52
C ASN A 526 36.90 2.99 5.79
N ASN A 527 36.54 2.88 4.51
CA ASN A 527 36.03 3.99 3.73
C ASN A 527 34.69 4.54 4.23
N ASP A 528 33.74 3.69 4.62
CA ASP A 528 32.46 4.16 5.13
C ASP A 528 32.59 4.79 6.53
N GLY A 529 33.36 4.16 7.41
CA GLY A 529 33.63 4.66 8.76
C GLY A 529 34.50 5.92 8.77
N GLY A 530 35.23 6.17 7.69
CA GLY A 530 36.20 7.26 7.58
C GLY A 530 37.48 6.98 8.38
N TRP A 531 37.83 5.70 8.52
CA TRP A 531 39.02 5.24 9.22
C TRP A 531 40.09 4.86 8.20
N GLY A 532 41.34 5.15 8.52
CA GLY A 532 42.47 4.66 7.76
C GLY A 532 42.97 3.33 8.33
N ASP A 533 43.69 2.57 7.51
CA ASP A 533 44.18 1.27 7.94
C ASP A 533 45.01 1.35 9.20
N ALA A 534 45.83 2.36 9.47
CA ALA A 534 46.65 2.41 10.68
C ALA A 534 45.86 2.76 11.96
N TYR A 535 44.61 3.21 11.84
CA TYR A 535 43.83 3.69 12.98
C TYR A 535 42.86 2.62 13.52
N THR A 536 42.75 2.51 14.85
CA THR A 536 41.74 1.66 15.52
C THR A 536 40.68 2.55 16.14
N PRO A 537 39.45 2.62 15.57
CA PRO A 537 38.40 3.45 16.13
C PRO A 537 37.98 2.97 17.52
N THR A 538 37.45 3.87 18.33
CA THR A 538 36.84 3.57 19.63
C THR A 538 35.40 3.06 19.44
N VAL A 539 34.84 2.42 20.48
CA VAL A 539 33.42 2.01 20.46
C VAL A 539 32.49 3.20 20.23
N ASN A 540 32.80 4.37 20.82
CA ASN A 540 32.00 5.58 20.63
C ASN A 540 32.09 6.11 19.19
N GLU A 541 33.25 6.00 18.54
CA GLU A 541 33.40 6.38 17.14
C GLU A 541 32.61 5.45 16.21
N ILE A 542 32.56 4.15 16.53
CA ILE A 542 31.70 3.18 15.82
C ILE A 542 30.21 3.48 16.04
N LYS A 543 29.81 3.85 17.27
CA LYS A 543 28.42 4.26 17.55
C LYS A 543 28.02 5.48 16.73
N ALA A 544 28.89 6.49 16.66
CA ALA A 544 28.67 7.66 15.81
C ALA A 544 28.45 7.27 14.33
N TYR A 545 29.17 6.26 13.83
CA TYR A 545 28.95 5.72 12.48
C TYR A 545 27.53 5.17 12.27
N PHE A 546 27.03 4.36 13.18
CA PHE A 546 25.65 3.86 13.11
C PHE A 546 24.60 4.98 13.29
N MET A 547 24.99 6.13 13.85
CA MET A 547 24.18 7.34 13.92
C MET A 547 24.31 8.26 12.69
N GLY A 548 24.96 7.78 11.62
CA GLY A 548 25.03 8.46 10.33
C GLY A 548 26.21 9.41 10.16
N TRP A 549 27.25 9.28 10.98
CA TRP A 549 28.46 10.10 10.91
C TRP A 549 29.65 9.34 10.33
N THR A 550 30.48 9.99 9.52
CA THR A 550 31.77 9.45 9.07
C THR A 550 32.89 10.30 9.65
N MET A 551 33.98 9.64 10.06
CA MET A 551 35.12 10.29 10.68
C MET A 551 36.08 10.86 9.63
N ARG A 552 36.67 12.02 9.88
CA ARG A 552 37.64 12.62 8.96
C ARG A 552 38.79 13.30 9.71
N ASN A 553 39.91 13.42 9.02
CA ASN A 553 40.95 14.38 9.38
C ASN A 553 40.58 15.79 8.88
N MET A 554 41.30 16.83 9.32
CA MET A 554 41.05 18.22 8.91
C MET A 554 41.22 18.48 7.39
N SER A 555 41.80 17.54 6.64
CA SER A 555 41.89 17.59 5.17
C SER A 555 40.75 16.83 4.48
N ALA A 556 39.65 16.58 5.19
CA ALA A 556 38.46 15.87 4.71
C ALA A 556 38.72 14.44 4.20
N SER A 557 39.84 13.83 4.56
CA SER A 557 40.20 12.44 4.23
C SER A 557 39.95 11.51 5.42
N ASN A 558 40.01 10.19 5.18
CA ASN A 558 39.89 9.20 6.26
C ASN A 558 40.97 9.45 7.34
N TYR A 559 40.59 9.31 8.60
CA TYR A 559 41.49 9.50 9.72
C TYR A 559 42.43 8.29 9.89
N ASN A 560 43.73 8.48 9.64
CA ASN A 560 44.72 7.41 9.59
C ASN A 560 45.88 7.59 10.60
N ASP A 561 45.75 8.47 11.60
CA ASP A 561 46.82 8.74 12.57
C ASP A 561 46.75 7.76 13.76
N PRO A 562 47.69 6.79 13.88
CA PRO A 562 47.67 5.81 14.96
C PRO A 562 48.02 6.40 16.33
N THR A 563 48.67 7.58 16.37
CA THR A 563 49.12 8.24 17.60
C THR A 563 48.02 9.07 18.25
N ASN A 564 46.90 9.27 17.54
CA ASN A 564 45.76 10.05 18.01
C ASN A 564 46.10 11.55 18.24
N ALA A 565 47.18 12.05 17.63
CA ALA A 565 47.67 13.42 17.80
C ALA A 565 46.94 14.42 16.89
N SER A 566 46.52 13.96 15.70
CA SER A 566 45.80 14.78 14.73
C SER A 566 44.36 15.05 15.18
N GLN A 567 43.86 16.25 14.91
CA GLN A 567 42.46 16.62 15.20
C GLN A 567 41.48 15.72 14.45
N LYS A 568 40.50 15.21 15.18
CA LYS A 568 39.39 14.40 14.68
C LYS A 568 38.17 15.25 14.39
N THR A 569 37.45 14.87 13.36
CA THR A 569 36.20 15.52 12.96
C THR A 569 35.18 14.49 12.49
N TRP A 570 33.89 14.82 12.56
CA TRP A 570 32.81 13.98 12.06
C TRP A 570 31.92 14.78 11.11
N THR A 571 31.53 14.15 10.01
CA THR A 571 30.63 14.70 8.98
C THR A 571 29.46 13.78 8.74
N PRO A 572 28.28 14.28 8.38
CA PRO A 572 27.17 13.41 8.01
C PRO A 572 27.53 12.57 6.78
N ILE A 573 27.20 11.28 6.82
CA ILE A 573 27.34 10.40 5.65
C ILE A 573 26.43 10.93 4.53
N GLY A 574 26.92 10.92 3.29
CA GLY A 574 26.21 11.47 2.13
C GLY A 574 26.47 12.97 1.88
N TYR A 575 27.13 13.67 2.82
CA TYR A 575 27.51 15.06 2.66
C TYR A 575 28.99 15.17 2.28
N SER A 576 29.29 16.00 1.29
CA SER A 576 30.66 16.35 0.92
C SER A 576 31.07 17.64 1.66
N PRO A 577 32.10 17.60 2.51
CA PRO A 577 32.62 18.82 3.11
C PRO A 577 33.23 19.73 2.02
N PRO A 578 33.10 21.06 2.14
CA PRO A 578 33.71 21.98 1.19
C PRO A 578 35.25 21.94 1.29
N ALA A 579 35.93 22.32 0.21
CA ALA A 579 37.40 22.25 0.10
C ALA A 579 38.16 23.00 1.24
N ASN A 580 37.56 24.06 1.80
CA ASN A 580 38.11 24.87 2.89
C ASN A 580 37.21 24.86 4.13
N TRP A 581 36.68 23.70 4.50
CA TRP A 581 35.85 23.57 5.69
C TRP A 581 36.62 23.97 6.97
N ASN A 582 35.94 24.65 7.88
CA ASN A 582 36.49 25.08 9.16
C ASN A 582 35.42 24.90 10.25
N SER A 583 35.68 25.37 11.47
CA SER A 583 34.81 25.25 12.62
C SER A 583 33.40 25.87 12.47
N THR A 584 33.15 26.68 11.44
CA THR A 584 31.83 27.30 11.18
C THR A 584 30.92 26.48 10.28
N TRP A 585 31.39 25.36 9.69
CA TRP A 585 30.51 24.49 8.92
C TRP A 585 29.49 23.82 9.85
N ALA A 586 28.19 24.12 9.66
CA ALA A 586 27.11 23.72 10.58
C ALA A 586 27.01 22.21 10.83
N HIS A 587 27.49 21.40 9.88
CA HIS A 587 27.47 19.94 9.94
C HIS A 587 28.78 19.35 10.48
N LEU A 588 29.76 20.14 10.87
CA LEU A 588 30.99 19.66 11.50
C LEU A 588 30.74 19.33 12.97
N ARG A 589 31.30 18.21 13.44
CA ARG A 589 31.53 17.98 14.88
C ARG A 589 33.01 17.75 15.12
N THR A 590 33.54 18.34 16.19
CA THR A 590 34.93 18.15 16.66
C THR A 590 35.00 17.23 17.88
N SER A 591 33.86 16.76 18.37
CA SER A 591 33.69 15.73 19.39
C SER A 591 32.84 14.58 18.84
N VAL A 592 33.00 13.38 19.41
CA VAL A 592 32.31 12.17 18.94
C VAL A 592 30.80 12.29 19.17
N PRO A 593 29.94 12.29 18.14
CA PRO A 593 28.51 12.53 18.27
C PRO A 593 27.71 11.27 18.61
N VAL A 594 27.91 10.70 19.80
CA VAL A 594 27.30 9.41 20.22
C VAL A 594 25.83 9.47 20.64
N ASN A 595 25.26 10.67 20.79
CA ASN A 595 23.87 10.89 21.20
C ASN A 595 23.13 11.81 20.22
N GLU A 596 23.67 12.00 19.01
CA GLU A 596 23.11 12.88 17.99
C GLU A 596 23.02 12.13 16.66
N SER A 597 21.81 11.86 16.18
CA SER A 597 21.64 11.37 14.80
C SER A 597 22.03 12.46 13.82
N SER A 598 22.79 12.09 12.79
CA SER A 598 23.25 13.03 11.77
C SER A 598 22.07 13.68 11.03
N PRO A 599 22.27 14.89 10.47
CA PRO A 599 21.36 15.49 9.51
C PRO A 599 20.91 14.53 8.41
N SER A 600 21.83 13.72 7.87
CA SER A 600 21.55 12.81 6.76
C SER A 600 20.57 11.69 7.07
N ILE A 601 20.42 11.27 8.34
CA ILE A 601 19.33 10.38 8.76
C ILE A 601 18.02 11.17 8.89
N LYS A 602 18.08 12.41 9.41
CA LYS A 602 16.90 13.23 9.69
C LYS A 602 16.19 13.72 8.43
N ASP A 603 16.95 14.10 7.40
CA ASP A 603 16.41 14.51 6.11
C ASP A 603 16.16 13.34 5.13
N GLY A 604 16.58 12.12 5.51
CA GLY A 604 16.38 10.90 4.73
C GLY A 604 17.39 10.71 3.59
N THR A 605 18.49 11.47 3.55
CA THR A 605 19.61 11.23 2.61
C THR A 605 20.17 9.81 2.76
N ILE A 606 20.20 9.29 3.99
CA ILE A 606 20.50 7.89 4.31
C ILE A 606 19.44 7.33 5.27
N SER A 607 19.41 6.01 5.43
CA SER A 607 18.61 5.35 6.48
C SER A 607 19.50 4.83 7.60
N SER A 608 18.89 4.42 8.71
CA SER A 608 19.60 3.60 9.70
C SER A 608 19.95 2.23 9.11
N TYR A 609 20.98 1.58 9.67
CA TYR A 609 21.14 0.13 9.47
C TYR A 609 19.93 -0.60 10.04
N GLN A 610 19.47 -1.65 9.36
CA GLN A 610 18.28 -2.41 9.76
C GLN A 610 18.65 -3.87 9.91
N LEU A 611 18.34 -4.47 11.06
CA LEU A 611 18.44 -5.91 11.29
C LEU A 611 17.03 -6.48 11.43
N VAL A 612 16.69 -7.44 10.59
CA VAL A 612 15.47 -8.23 10.71
C VAL A 612 15.84 -9.67 11.02
N TYR A 613 15.19 -10.25 12.01
CA TYR A 613 15.48 -11.60 12.48
C TYR A 613 14.22 -12.28 12.99
N GLN A 614 14.18 -13.61 12.89
CA GLN A 614 13.11 -14.40 13.46
C GLN A 614 13.27 -14.49 14.98
N LEU A 615 12.17 -14.32 15.71
CA LEU A 615 12.05 -14.62 17.13
C LEU A 615 12.04 -16.13 17.34
N ALA A 616 12.78 -16.59 18.35
CA ALA A 616 12.77 -18.00 18.72
C ALA A 616 11.45 -18.44 19.37
N ILE A 617 10.82 -17.55 20.13
CA ILE A 617 9.49 -17.75 20.71
C ILE A 617 8.56 -16.66 20.14
N PRO A 618 7.53 -17.03 19.38
CA PRO A 618 6.53 -16.07 18.91
C PRO A 618 5.81 -15.37 20.07
N THR A 619 5.45 -14.12 19.88
CA THR A 619 4.70 -13.31 20.85
C THR A 619 3.36 -12.87 20.26
N VAL A 620 2.34 -12.73 21.09
CA VAL A 620 1.05 -12.16 20.68
C VAL A 620 1.03 -10.68 21.01
N GLU A 621 0.86 -9.84 20.00
CA GLU A 621 0.85 -8.38 20.15
C GLU A 621 -0.51 -7.80 19.72
N PRO A 622 -1.15 -6.93 20.54
CA PRO A 622 -2.37 -6.25 20.12
C PRO A 622 -2.09 -5.28 18.98
N ILE A 623 -3.05 -5.18 18.05
CA ILE A 623 -2.99 -4.28 16.90
C ILE A 623 -3.98 -3.14 17.11
N THR A 624 -3.51 -1.90 16.90
CA THR A 624 -4.41 -0.76 16.77
C THR A 624 -5.14 -0.86 15.42
N SER A 625 -6.46 -0.92 15.44
CA SER A 625 -7.30 -1.00 14.24
C SER A 625 -8.36 0.10 14.22
N GLU A 626 -8.81 0.49 13.02
CA GLU A 626 -9.96 1.38 12.85
C GLU A 626 -10.95 0.83 11.83
N GLY A 627 -12.23 0.90 12.20
CA GLY A 627 -13.36 0.50 11.38
C GLY A 627 -13.60 -1.01 11.31
N GLN A 628 -14.66 -1.35 10.57
CA GLN A 628 -15.05 -2.71 10.20
C GLN A 628 -15.42 -2.67 8.72
N LEU A 629 -14.93 -3.65 7.95
CA LEU A 629 -15.31 -3.74 6.55
C LEU A 629 -16.72 -4.33 6.46
N THR A 630 -17.64 -3.58 5.86
CA THR A 630 -19.00 -4.05 5.54
C THR A 630 -19.20 -4.06 4.05
N LEU A 631 -19.90 -5.06 3.53
CA LEU A 631 -20.34 -5.14 2.15
C LEU A 631 -21.82 -4.74 2.07
N ILE A 632 -22.19 -4.11 0.96
CA ILE A 632 -23.58 -3.87 0.57
C ILE A 632 -24.06 -5.02 -0.32
N GLU A 633 -25.36 -5.22 -0.39
CA GLU A 633 -25.96 -6.19 -1.31
C GLU A 633 -25.64 -5.86 -2.78
N GLY A 634 -25.30 -6.88 -3.56
CA GLY A 634 -24.83 -6.79 -4.93
C GLY A 634 -23.33 -6.55 -5.04
N ASP A 635 -22.92 -5.85 -6.10
CA ASP A 635 -21.51 -5.61 -6.40
C ASP A 635 -20.90 -4.49 -5.55
N ASN A 636 -19.73 -4.77 -4.99
CA ASN A 636 -18.95 -3.88 -4.14
C ASN A 636 -17.60 -3.58 -4.79
N GLN A 637 -17.25 -2.31 -4.95
CA GLN A 637 -15.88 -1.94 -5.28
C GLN A 637 -15.03 -1.91 -4.01
N VAL A 638 -14.02 -2.77 -3.94
CA VAL A 638 -13.14 -2.92 -2.78
C VAL A 638 -11.70 -2.69 -3.19
N GLU A 639 -10.97 -1.90 -2.41
CA GLU A 639 -9.53 -1.69 -2.54
C GLU A 639 -8.80 -2.31 -1.35
N VAL A 640 -7.83 -3.17 -1.62
CA VAL A 640 -6.90 -3.69 -0.61
C VAL A 640 -5.54 -3.06 -0.83
N GLY A 641 -4.98 -2.47 0.22
CA GLY A 641 -3.72 -1.74 0.15
C GLY A 641 -2.94 -1.77 1.46
N THR A 642 -1.86 -0.98 1.48
CA THR A 642 -0.92 -0.86 2.60
C THR A 642 -0.49 0.59 2.77
N GLY A 643 0.10 0.91 3.93
CA GLY A 643 0.67 2.22 4.19
C GLY A 643 -0.35 3.28 4.60
N ILE A 644 -1.52 2.89 5.12
CA ILE A 644 -2.42 3.86 5.76
C ILE A 644 -1.92 4.19 7.17
N VAL A 645 -1.84 5.46 7.51
CA VAL A 645 -1.53 5.93 8.86
C VAL A 645 -2.80 6.50 9.46
N LEU A 646 -3.18 6.03 10.65
CA LEU A 646 -4.41 6.44 11.31
C LEU A 646 -4.13 7.50 12.38
N ARG A 647 -4.87 8.61 12.30
CA ARG A 647 -4.99 9.61 13.38
C ARG A 647 -3.65 10.09 13.94
N GLU A 648 -2.66 10.27 13.08
CA GLU A 648 -1.36 10.81 13.47
C GLU A 648 -1.55 12.22 14.04
N GLY A 649 -1.08 12.45 15.27
CA GLY A 649 -1.11 13.77 15.88
C GLY A 649 -0.19 14.72 15.15
N THR A 650 -0.70 15.89 14.78
CA THR A 650 0.06 16.90 14.04
C THR A 650 -0.06 18.27 14.68
N LYS A 651 0.94 19.12 14.45
CA LYS A 651 0.97 20.52 14.87
C LYS A 651 0.96 21.37 13.60
N PRO A 652 -0.21 21.90 13.19
CA PRO A 652 -0.27 22.76 12.03
C PRO A 652 0.61 24.00 12.21
N ALA A 653 1.33 24.38 11.16
CA ALA A 653 2.29 25.48 11.21
C ALA A 653 1.84 26.64 10.32
N LEU A 654 2.10 27.87 10.74
CA LEU A 654 1.70 29.07 10.01
C LEU A 654 2.63 29.32 8.81
N SER A 655 2.04 29.40 7.61
CA SER A 655 2.65 30.03 6.44
C SER A 655 2.34 31.53 6.46
N THR A 656 3.36 32.34 6.73
CA THR A 656 3.22 33.80 6.83
C THR A 656 2.97 34.46 5.49
N GLN A 657 3.42 33.85 4.38
CA GLN A 657 3.20 34.38 3.04
C GLN A 657 1.73 34.28 2.62
N TRP A 658 1.08 33.14 2.89
CA TRP A 658 -0.29 32.88 2.42
C TRP A 658 -1.34 33.08 3.49
N GLY A 659 -0.96 33.35 4.74
CA GLY A 659 -1.91 33.53 5.84
C GLY A 659 -2.73 32.26 6.10
N THR A 660 -2.08 31.09 6.05
CA THR A 660 -2.70 29.78 6.26
C THR A 660 -1.92 28.96 7.26
N TYR A 661 -2.62 28.13 8.04
CA TYR A 661 -2.02 27.03 8.77
C TYR A 661 -1.98 25.80 7.87
N GLU A 662 -0.87 25.08 7.91
CA GLU A 662 -0.60 23.97 7.00
C GLU A 662 -0.30 22.68 7.75
N ILE A 663 -0.45 21.53 7.10
CA ILE A 663 -0.10 20.19 7.58
C ILE A 663 0.65 19.49 6.45
N ASN A 664 1.73 18.80 6.81
CA ASN A 664 2.58 18.06 5.88
C ASN A 664 3.35 18.94 4.89
N SER A 665 3.80 20.11 5.35
CA SER A 665 4.60 21.01 4.53
C SER A 665 6.09 20.81 4.75
N ASN A 666 6.85 20.80 3.65
CA ASN A 666 8.29 20.78 3.67
C ASN A 666 8.85 22.20 3.85
N ALA A 667 10.00 22.33 4.51
CA ALA A 667 10.64 23.62 4.74
C ALA A 667 10.90 24.35 3.42
N SER A 668 10.44 25.59 3.30
CA SER A 668 10.86 26.51 2.25
C SER A 668 11.09 27.90 2.82
N SER A 669 11.57 28.85 2.03
CA SER A 669 11.73 30.25 2.50
C SER A 669 10.41 30.93 2.86
N VAL A 670 9.27 30.29 2.55
CA VAL A 670 7.93 30.88 2.68
C VAL A 670 6.96 30.03 3.50
N VAL A 671 7.26 28.75 3.73
CA VAL A 671 6.43 27.81 4.48
C VAL A 671 7.18 27.24 5.68
N ALA A 672 6.54 27.27 6.84
CA ALA A 672 7.06 26.59 8.03
C ALA A 672 7.06 25.07 7.83
N SER A 673 8.20 24.43 8.08
CA SER A 673 8.33 22.97 7.99
C SER A 673 7.51 22.29 9.08
N ASN A 674 6.58 21.42 8.68
CA ASN A 674 5.83 20.57 9.59
C ASN A 674 5.47 19.22 8.95
N PRO A 675 6.48 18.43 8.58
CA PRO A 675 6.29 17.14 7.93
C PRO A 675 5.53 16.18 8.86
N LEU A 676 4.69 15.34 8.26
CA LEU A 676 4.19 14.14 8.92
C LEU A 676 5.33 13.13 9.10
N LYS A 677 5.12 12.12 9.94
CA LYS A 677 6.12 11.08 10.21
C LYS A 677 6.60 10.39 8.92
N TYR A 678 5.70 10.18 7.98
CA TYR A 678 6.01 9.63 6.66
C TYR A 678 5.57 10.60 5.57
N LYS A 679 6.30 10.60 4.44
CA LYS A 679 5.89 11.36 3.25
C LYS A 679 4.49 10.92 2.83
N ALA A 680 3.56 11.86 2.67
CA ALA A 680 2.19 11.53 2.31
C ALA A 680 2.00 11.46 0.80
N LYS A 681 1.43 10.35 0.31
CA LYS A 681 0.86 10.26 -1.04
C LYS A 681 -0.44 11.03 -1.13
N LYS A 682 -1.28 10.89 -0.09
CA LYS A 682 -2.63 11.45 -0.05
C LYS A 682 -3.09 11.64 1.38
N VAL A 683 -3.49 12.86 1.72
CA VAL A 683 -4.18 13.20 2.97
C VAL A 683 -5.63 12.73 2.85
N MET A 684 -6.11 11.86 3.73
CA MET A 684 -7.47 11.31 3.62
C MET A 684 -8.47 12.12 4.42
N THR A 685 -8.24 12.26 5.74
CA THR A 685 -9.15 12.93 6.67
C THR A 685 -8.34 13.67 7.73
N ILE A 686 -8.75 14.91 8.01
CA ILE A 686 -8.21 15.70 9.12
C ILE A 686 -9.28 15.78 10.19
N TYR A 687 -8.88 15.60 11.44
CA TYR A 687 -9.74 15.63 12.60
C TYR A 687 -9.37 16.82 13.47
N LYS A 688 -10.38 17.54 13.94
CA LYS A 688 -10.29 18.57 14.98
C LYS A 688 -11.05 18.09 16.20
N ASN A 689 -10.37 17.90 17.33
CA ASN A 689 -10.96 17.38 18.58
C ASN A 689 -11.73 16.06 18.37
N GLY A 690 -11.22 15.18 17.51
CA GLY A 690 -11.83 13.88 17.18
C GLY A 690 -12.89 13.91 16.07
N CYS A 691 -13.38 15.08 15.67
CA CYS A 691 -14.38 15.24 14.61
C CYS A 691 -13.72 15.52 13.27
N SER A 692 -14.23 14.93 12.18
CA SER A 692 -13.75 15.23 10.82
C SER A 692 -13.93 16.71 10.50
N GLU A 693 -12.91 17.31 9.90
CA GLU A 693 -12.83 18.75 9.65
C GLU A 693 -12.36 19.00 8.20
N LYS A 694 -12.94 19.98 7.51
CA LYS A 694 -12.58 20.31 6.13
C LYS A 694 -11.31 21.15 6.07
N TRP A 695 -10.36 20.73 5.25
CA TRP A 695 -9.17 21.49 4.90
C TRP A 695 -8.98 21.46 3.38
N GLU A 696 -8.41 22.53 2.83
CA GLU A 696 -8.03 22.57 1.42
C GLU A 696 -6.74 21.77 1.21
N ARG A 697 -6.49 21.31 -0.02
CA ARG A 697 -5.37 20.42 -0.36
C ARG A 697 -4.61 20.94 -1.55
N SER A 698 -3.30 20.73 -1.56
CA SER A 698 -2.44 21.08 -2.67
C SER A 698 -1.46 19.95 -2.98
N THR A 699 -1.19 19.76 -4.27
CA THR A 699 -0.14 18.89 -4.79
C THR A 699 0.91 19.79 -5.43
N ASP A 700 1.90 20.18 -4.64
CA ASP A 700 2.94 21.13 -5.04
C ASP A 700 4.29 20.82 -4.40
N ALA A 701 5.33 21.53 -4.84
CA ALA A 701 6.71 21.35 -4.38
C ALA A 701 6.94 21.65 -2.88
N ASN A 702 5.98 22.30 -2.20
CA ASN A 702 6.06 22.53 -0.75
C ASN A 702 5.49 21.36 0.05
N SER A 703 4.97 20.31 -0.60
CA SER A 703 4.42 19.14 0.09
C SER A 703 5.55 18.21 0.55
N TYR A 704 5.44 17.68 1.77
CA TYR A 704 6.31 16.60 2.23
C TYR A 704 5.78 15.26 1.70
N GLY A 705 6.12 14.95 0.44
CA GLY A 705 5.51 13.87 -0.35
C GLY A 705 4.82 14.45 -1.58
N LEU A 706 3.56 14.08 -1.82
CA LEU A 706 2.77 14.57 -2.95
C LEU A 706 1.64 15.51 -2.54
N GLU A 707 1.12 15.45 -1.32
CA GLU A 707 -0.02 16.27 -0.91
C GLU A 707 0.18 16.90 0.46
N ARG A 708 -0.18 18.17 0.59
CA ARG A 708 -0.30 18.91 1.86
C ARG A 708 -1.71 19.43 2.03
N ALA A 709 -2.08 19.76 3.26
CA ALA A 709 -3.36 20.37 3.58
C ALA A 709 -3.16 21.74 4.21
N TYR A 710 -4.07 22.68 3.94
CA TYR A 710 -4.01 24.03 4.49
C TYR A 710 -5.38 24.60 4.83
N ARG A 711 -5.38 25.59 5.71
CA ARG A 711 -6.57 26.27 6.21
C ARG A 711 -6.29 27.74 6.51
N ALA A 712 -7.22 28.61 6.13
CA ALA A 712 -7.12 30.04 6.41
C ALA A 712 -6.99 30.30 7.92
N VAL A 713 -6.15 31.29 8.29
CA VAL A 713 -5.93 31.68 9.69
C VAL A 713 -7.23 32.00 10.42
N SER A 714 -8.19 32.63 9.75
CA SER A 714 -9.51 32.98 10.33
C SER A 714 -10.37 31.77 10.71
N LEU A 715 -10.09 30.59 10.17
CA LEU A 715 -10.83 29.36 10.42
C LEU A 715 -10.05 28.38 11.31
N PHE A 716 -8.79 28.67 11.61
CA PHE A 716 -7.93 27.80 12.41
C PHE A 716 -8.13 28.05 13.91
N ASP A 717 -8.20 26.97 14.67
CA ASP A 717 -8.29 27.00 16.12
C ASP A 717 -7.00 26.43 16.72
N PRO A 718 -6.12 27.26 17.30
CA PRO A 718 -4.82 26.83 17.82
C PRO A 718 -4.93 25.99 19.10
N SER A 719 -6.10 25.94 19.75
CA SER A 719 -6.30 25.19 21.00
C SER A 719 -6.73 23.74 20.77
N ALA A 720 -7.09 23.38 19.54
CA ALA A 720 -7.63 22.07 19.21
C ALA A 720 -6.55 21.00 19.00
N ASP A 721 -6.91 19.76 19.31
CA ASP A 721 -6.12 18.58 18.95
C ASP A 721 -6.37 18.24 17.47
N TYR A 722 -5.33 18.34 16.65
CA TYR A 722 -5.39 17.98 15.23
C TYR A 722 -4.74 16.62 14.98
N LYS A 723 -5.48 15.77 14.27
CA LYS A 723 -5.01 14.46 13.83
C LYS A 723 -5.27 14.28 12.34
N VAL A 724 -4.43 13.50 11.68
CA VAL A 724 -4.56 13.23 10.25
C VAL A 724 -4.47 11.75 9.95
N THR A 725 -5.37 11.27 9.09
CA THR A 725 -5.27 9.96 8.44
C THR A 725 -4.80 10.18 7.01
N TYR A 726 -3.77 9.45 6.57
CA TYR A 726 -3.16 9.61 5.25
C TYR A 726 -2.56 8.30 4.72
N LEU A 727 -2.35 8.24 3.41
CA LEU A 727 -1.60 7.16 2.74
C LEU A 727 -0.14 7.58 2.58
N MET A 728 0.79 6.70 2.93
CA MET A 728 2.22 6.86 2.70
C MET A 728 2.55 6.91 1.21
N LEU A 729 3.59 7.68 0.85
CA LEU A 729 4.18 7.70 -0.49
C LEU A 729 5.06 6.48 -0.75
N ASP A 730 5.73 5.98 0.29
CA ASP A 730 6.52 4.75 0.23
C ASP A 730 5.64 3.56 -0.15
N THR A 731 6.27 2.56 -0.75
CA THR A 731 5.61 1.39 -1.30
C THR A 731 5.97 0.14 -0.50
N PHE A 732 4.99 -0.73 -0.29
CA PHE A 732 5.10 -1.91 0.55
C PHE A 732 4.45 -3.11 -0.16
N PRO A 733 4.86 -4.36 0.13
CA PRO A 733 4.10 -5.53 -0.33
C PRO A 733 2.68 -5.50 0.23
N ILE A 734 1.71 -5.83 -0.61
CA ILE A 734 0.30 -5.93 -0.24
C ILE A 734 -0.04 -7.41 -0.01
N ALA A 735 -0.81 -7.70 1.04
CA ALA A 735 -1.31 -9.04 1.34
C ALA A 735 -2.83 -9.12 1.18
N ALA A 736 -3.31 -10.27 0.73
CA ALA A 736 -4.74 -10.54 0.62
C ALA A 736 -5.39 -10.68 2.00
N PHE A 737 -6.63 -10.20 2.12
CA PHE A 737 -7.45 -10.39 3.32
C PHE A 737 -8.32 -11.62 3.10
N VAL A 738 -8.09 -12.67 3.88
CA VAL A 738 -8.88 -13.91 3.85
C VAL A 738 -9.91 -13.82 4.96
N GLY A 739 -11.17 -14.04 4.61
CA GLY A 739 -12.25 -13.97 5.59
C GLY A 739 -13.52 -14.63 5.09
N SER A 740 -14.62 -14.29 5.75
CA SER A 740 -15.94 -14.83 5.41
C SER A 740 -17.05 -13.79 5.54
N VAL A 741 -18.13 -14.03 4.80
CA VAL A 741 -19.37 -13.27 4.90
C VAL A 741 -20.55 -14.21 5.21
N PRO A 742 -21.55 -13.76 5.97
CA PRO A 742 -22.80 -14.48 6.19
C PRO A 742 -23.55 -14.85 4.90
N ASP A 743 -23.91 -16.13 4.76
CA ASP A 743 -24.76 -16.62 3.66
C ASP A 743 -26.22 -16.78 4.07
N ASN A 744 -26.53 -16.75 5.37
CA ASN A 744 -27.89 -16.87 5.88
C ASN A 744 -28.18 -15.98 7.09
N GLU A 745 -29.45 -15.94 7.48
CA GLU A 745 -30.00 -15.11 8.55
C GLU A 745 -29.39 -15.45 9.91
N LYS A 746 -29.14 -16.73 10.17
CA LYS A 746 -28.49 -17.15 11.42
C LYS A 746 -27.09 -16.54 11.57
N ALA A 747 -26.25 -16.62 10.53
CA ALA A 747 -24.91 -16.03 10.56
C ALA A 747 -24.94 -14.49 10.69
N LEU A 748 -25.92 -13.82 10.04
CA LEU A 748 -26.15 -12.38 10.20
C LEU A 748 -26.56 -12.02 11.63
N LEU A 749 -27.50 -12.76 12.21
CA LEU A 749 -27.97 -12.52 13.58
C LEU A 749 -26.85 -12.77 14.59
N THR A 750 -26.04 -13.81 14.40
CA THR A 750 -24.87 -14.04 15.26
C THR A 750 -23.88 -12.89 15.19
N ASN A 751 -23.57 -12.40 13.98
CA ASN A 751 -22.71 -11.21 13.81
C ASN A 751 -23.28 -10.02 14.58
N LEU A 752 -24.57 -9.71 14.39
CA LEU A 752 -25.22 -8.59 15.07
C LEU A 752 -25.14 -8.72 16.60
N VAL A 753 -25.42 -9.91 17.14
CA VAL A 753 -25.32 -10.16 18.58
C VAL A 753 -23.88 -9.93 19.06
N HIS A 754 -22.89 -10.43 18.33
CA HIS A 754 -21.48 -10.25 18.67
C HIS A 754 -21.07 -8.77 18.64
N ASP A 755 -21.42 -8.05 17.57
CA ASP A 755 -21.11 -6.64 17.38
C ASP A 755 -21.77 -5.77 18.47
N VAL A 756 -23.02 -6.05 18.85
CA VAL A 756 -23.73 -5.36 19.93
C VAL A 756 -23.08 -5.64 21.29
N GLN A 757 -22.73 -6.89 21.59
CA GLN A 757 -22.03 -7.26 22.83
C GLN A 757 -20.66 -6.58 22.93
N GLN A 758 -19.90 -6.58 21.83
CA GLN A 758 -18.60 -5.94 21.74
C GLN A 758 -18.71 -4.41 21.90
N GLY A 759 -19.69 -3.80 21.23
CA GLY A 759 -19.99 -2.37 21.34
C GLY A 759 -20.33 -1.96 22.77
N ALA A 760 -21.22 -2.72 23.43
CA ALA A 760 -21.58 -2.49 24.83
C ALA A 760 -20.38 -2.62 25.78
N THR A 761 -19.52 -3.62 25.56
CA THR A 761 -18.30 -3.83 26.35
C THR A 761 -17.32 -2.67 26.16
N SER A 762 -17.11 -2.25 24.91
CA SER A 762 -16.20 -1.14 24.57
C SER A 762 -16.68 0.18 25.18
N LEU A 763 -17.98 0.45 25.10
CA LEU A 763 -18.60 1.64 25.71
C LEU A 763 -18.40 1.64 27.22
N SER A 764 -18.63 0.50 27.90
CA SER A 764 -18.41 0.38 29.35
C SER A 764 -16.96 0.68 29.75
N VAL A 765 -15.97 0.20 28.96
CA VAL A 765 -14.55 0.51 29.20
C VAL A 765 -14.25 2.00 29.02
N VAL A 766 -14.82 2.65 28.00
CA VAL A 766 -14.67 4.09 27.76
C VAL A 766 -15.30 4.90 28.89
N GLU A 767 -16.52 4.56 29.32
CA GLU A 767 -17.21 5.21 30.44
C GLU A 767 -16.40 5.10 31.74
N ARG A 768 -15.82 3.92 32.03
CA ARG A 768 -14.94 3.73 33.18
C ARG A 768 -13.68 4.59 33.08
N SER A 769 -13.00 4.56 31.94
CA SER A 769 -11.77 5.34 31.71
C SER A 769 -12.03 6.85 31.81
N LEU A 770 -13.16 7.32 31.30
CA LEU A 770 -13.60 8.71 31.44
C LEU A 770 -13.88 9.07 32.89
N SER A 771 -14.58 8.20 33.64
CA SER A 771 -14.83 8.38 35.07
C SER A 771 -13.53 8.48 35.88
N GLU A 772 -12.55 7.62 35.59
CA GLU A 772 -11.23 7.65 36.22
C GLU A 772 -10.45 8.93 35.87
N ALA A 773 -10.46 9.35 34.61
CA ALA A 773 -9.83 10.60 34.17
C ALA A 773 -10.48 11.84 34.85
N LEU A 774 -11.81 11.87 34.95
CA LEU A 774 -12.55 12.91 35.65
C LEU A 774 -12.21 12.94 37.15
N LYS A 775 -12.15 11.78 37.81
CA LYS A 775 -11.71 11.67 39.22
C LYS A 775 -10.28 12.16 39.39
N ALA A 776 -9.37 11.81 38.48
CA ALA A 776 -7.98 12.29 38.52
C ALA A 776 -7.89 13.82 38.37
N LEU A 777 -8.73 14.42 37.52
CA LEU A 777 -8.83 15.88 37.37
C LEU A 777 -9.43 16.56 38.62
N GLN A 778 -10.47 15.98 39.22
CA GLN A 778 -11.06 16.48 40.47
C GLN A 778 -10.06 16.40 41.63
N ASN A 779 -9.32 15.29 41.75
CA ASN A 779 -8.27 15.14 42.75
C ASN A 779 -7.13 16.14 42.53
N LYS A 780 -6.73 16.42 41.28
CA LYS A 780 -5.78 17.50 40.98
C LYS A 780 -6.35 18.87 41.36
N ARG A 781 -7.63 19.15 41.14
CA ARG A 781 -8.25 20.42 41.55
C ARG A 781 -8.27 20.61 43.08
N ASN A 782 -8.48 19.52 43.82
CA ASN A 782 -8.47 19.55 45.30
C ASN A 782 -7.07 19.76 45.91
N VAL A 783 -5.99 19.49 45.17
CA VAL A 783 -4.61 19.71 45.62
C VAL A 783 -4.17 21.17 45.47
N TRP A 784 -4.83 21.97 44.62
CA TRP A 784 -4.44 23.36 44.34
C TRP A 784 -5.28 24.43 45.06
N GLY A 785 -6.22 24.04 45.93
CA GLY A 785 -7.03 24.96 46.72
C GLY A 785 -7.95 25.87 45.87
N SER A 786 -8.93 26.51 46.53
CA SER A 786 -9.72 27.56 45.90
C SER A 786 -8.82 28.73 45.51
N ILE A 787 -8.83 29.09 44.23
CA ILE A 787 -8.32 30.40 43.78
C ILE A 787 -9.34 31.42 44.27
N GLU A 788 -8.98 32.19 45.31
CA GLU A 788 -9.67 33.44 45.69
C GLU A 788 -9.41 34.55 44.65
#